data_AF-A0A9E9LC46-F1
#
_entry.id   AF-A0A9E9LC46-F1
#
_cell.length_a   1.000
_cell.length_b   1.000
_cell.length_c   1.000
_cell.angle_alpha   90.00
_cell.angle_beta   90.00
_cell.angle_gamma   90.00
#
_symmetry.space_group_name_H-M   'P 1'
#
loop_
_entity.id
_entity.type
_entity.pdbx_description
1 polymer ?
#
loop_
_entity_poly.entity_id
_entity_poly.type
_entity_poly.pdbx_seq_one_letter_code
_entity_poly.pdbx_strand_id
1 'polypeptide(L)'
;MGEKQLGNKAVAHIRKADGKKQTLEDHLLSVSELAGTFAQKIGLSQSGKLAGGSHDFGKYAEIFRQYIFSANGAIDPDSDEYIDPVSHKGKIDHSTAGARYVWNRLKHNDYPLYAQMMFLSVCSHHSGLIDCLLPDGTNSFDNRLNKKEKDIHLAECESKADPAVKEMLESLSKEKILMEWYLKCRSIERREKKFSAFAQNPAAFSEENAVFFKKGLLLRCFLSCLLDADRIDSACFEDEQYAALRKRLGNPDWPKLAGRLETALSAFSKDSAIGRLRRDIADACYARSHSDRGIYTLTVPTGGGKTLSSLRFAINHVMEHQLDRIVYIIPYTSIIEQNAKVVRDILEKDEEPGTIVLEHHSNIEPVRETWQGKLLSSNWETPVVFTTMVQFLETLFGSGTASARRMHNLANAVLVFDEIQTLPIRCVHLFCHALNFLVEECGSSAVLCTATQPLLGNVPNPEKGQLRLADDPELMPDLAELFRQLRRVRFVDHTKSPMNLEQVGDLALSEQREKGNCLVIVNTKSWAVGLYRYCSEKKTKNVFHLSTSMCAAHRTAILEEVRSLLAKKEPVLLVSTQLIECGVDISFQSVIRLAAGLDSILQAAGRCNRNMESDYGTVHIVRIVDGLENIRRLDDIREGRNVFLRVMDEYRERIQNGMGDLSDPDIIERYFSYYFYQRQGRMAYPCDLSGKKDTLLNLLGSNHNNVGGSPKGMLRQSFATAAKQFAAIEAETQGILVPYGEGKDIIAQLCSLPSSDMAAQSLKRQLLKKAQRYSVNLYPDALQKLGNAVRRMEETGILYLLESHYDDETGVTAEATGKMDFLHY
;
A
#
# COMPACT_ATOMS: atom_id res chain seq x y z
N MET A 1 0.56 5.28 -54.42
CA MET A 1 -0.10 6.53 -54.00
C MET A 1 -0.58 6.53 -52.53
N GLY A 2 -0.37 5.46 -51.74
CA GLY A 2 -0.85 5.38 -50.34
C GLY A 2 0.06 6.00 -49.26
N GLU A 3 1.37 6.17 -49.49
CA GLU A 3 2.29 6.65 -48.45
C GLU A 3 2.35 8.18 -48.32
N LYS A 4 2.02 8.95 -49.37
CA LYS A 4 2.06 10.43 -49.33
C LYS A 4 0.89 11.08 -48.56
N GLN A 5 -0.22 10.37 -48.33
CA GLN A 5 -1.36 10.90 -47.55
C GLN A 5 -1.19 10.75 -46.03
N LEU A 6 -0.30 9.87 -45.55
CA LEU A 6 0.03 9.73 -44.13
C LEU A 6 1.00 10.82 -43.62
N GLY A 7 1.60 11.61 -44.50
CA GLY A 7 2.61 12.62 -44.14
C GLY A 7 2.07 13.86 -43.41
N ASN A 8 0.75 14.08 -43.36
CA ASN A 8 0.16 15.31 -42.85
C ASN A 8 -0.76 15.14 -41.62
N LYS A 9 -0.99 13.92 -41.12
CA LYS A 9 -1.80 13.70 -39.92
C LYS A 9 -0.96 13.87 -38.65
N ALA A 10 -1.55 14.44 -37.60
CA ALA A 10 -0.92 14.54 -36.29
C ALA A 10 -0.69 13.13 -35.71
N VAL A 11 0.46 12.91 -35.07
CA VAL A 11 0.91 11.61 -34.55
C VAL A 11 0.93 11.68 -33.03
N ALA A 12 0.37 10.67 -32.35
CA ALA A 12 0.47 10.54 -30.91
C ALA A 12 1.70 9.72 -30.50
N HIS A 13 1.89 8.56 -31.15
CA HIS A 13 2.93 7.58 -30.82
C HIS A 13 3.54 6.94 -32.07
N ILE A 14 4.79 6.50 -31.95
CA ILE A 14 5.50 5.72 -32.97
C ILE A 14 6.02 4.45 -32.29
N ARG A 15 5.52 3.29 -32.75
CA ARG A 15 5.84 1.99 -32.17
C ARG A 15 7.31 1.67 -32.38
N LYS A 16 8.00 1.28 -31.32
CA LYS A 16 9.46 1.06 -31.37
C LYS A 16 9.89 -0.13 -32.20
N ALA A 17 9.04 -1.16 -32.29
CA ALA A 17 9.38 -2.43 -32.94
C ALA A 17 9.42 -2.33 -34.48
N ASP A 18 8.52 -1.54 -35.07
CA ASP A 18 8.28 -1.53 -36.52
C ASP A 18 8.11 -0.11 -37.10
N GLY A 19 8.16 0.94 -36.28
CA GLY A 19 7.96 2.32 -36.70
C GLY A 19 6.52 2.68 -37.08
N LYS A 20 5.54 1.80 -36.79
CA LYS A 20 4.13 2.06 -37.04
C LYS A 20 3.70 3.31 -36.27
N LYS A 21 2.94 4.20 -36.92
CA LYS A 21 2.45 5.43 -36.30
C LYS A 21 1.01 5.25 -35.80
N GLN A 22 0.74 5.67 -34.58
CA GLN A 22 -0.62 5.89 -34.09
C GLN A 22 -0.99 7.34 -34.36
N THR A 23 -2.11 7.56 -35.06
CA THR A 23 -2.59 8.93 -35.29
C THR A 23 -3.10 9.53 -33.98
N LEU A 24 -3.04 10.86 -33.86
CA LEU A 24 -3.60 11.57 -32.71
C LEU A 24 -5.13 11.40 -32.64
N GLU A 25 -5.79 11.35 -33.80
CA GLU A 25 -7.22 11.02 -33.94
C GLU A 25 -7.58 9.69 -33.25
N ASP A 26 -6.91 8.60 -33.63
CA ASP A 26 -7.19 7.26 -33.09
C ASP A 26 -6.94 7.20 -31.58
N HIS A 27 -5.84 7.81 -31.14
CA HIS A 27 -5.45 7.86 -29.73
C HIS A 27 -6.50 8.63 -28.89
N LEU A 28 -6.87 9.85 -29.29
CA LEU A 28 -7.84 10.66 -28.53
C LEU A 28 -9.23 10.01 -28.48
N LEU A 29 -9.69 9.38 -29.56
CA LEU A 29 -10.97 8.67 -29.59
C LEU A 29 -10.94 7.43 -28.68
N SER A 30 -9.86 6.65 -28.72
CA SER A 30 -9.68 5.45 -27.87
C SER A 30 -9.60 5.82 -26.39
N VAL A 31 -8.77 6.80 -26.04
CA VAL A 31 -8.62 7.28 -24.65
C VAL A 31 -9.91 7.91 -24.14
N SER A 32 -10.66 8.62 -24.99
CA SER A 32 -12.00 9.14 -24.65
C SER A 32 -12.95 8.01 -24.20
N GLU A 33 -13.04 6.93 -24.98
CA GLU A 33 -13.95 5.83 -24.66
C GLU A 33 -13.50 5.06 -23.41
N LEU A 34 -12.20 4.78 -23.28
CA LEU A 34 -11.63 4.12 -22.10
C LEU A 34 -11.85 4.94 -20.84
N ALA A 35 -11.49 6.23 -20.86
CA ALA A 35 -11.67 7.13 -19.71
C ALA A 35 -13.15 7.28 -19.35
N GLY A 36 -14.04 7.35 -20.34
CA GLY A 36 -15.49 7.38 -20.12
C GLY A 36 -16.04 6.10 -19.47
N THR A 37 -15.49 4.95 -19.84
CA THR A 37 -15.84 3.64 -19.25
C THR A 37 -15.36 3.55 -17.80
N PHE A 38 -14.12 3.94 -17.54
CA PHE A 38 -13.57 3.92 -16.17
C PHE A 38 -14.28 4.90 -15.25
N ALA A 39 -14.51 6.13 -15.73
CA ALA A 39 -15.18 7.17 -14.96
C ALA A 39 -16.68 6.87 -14.72
N GLN A 40 -17.29 5.98 -15.50
CA GLN A 40 -18.67 5.52 -15.26
C GLN A 40 -18.84 4.90 -13.88
N LYS A 41 -17.82 4.22 -13.35
CA LYS A 41 -17.84 3.61 -12.00
C LYS A 41 -18.14 4.63 -10.90
N ILE A 42 -17.73 5.88 -11.11
CA ILE A 42 -17.99 7.01 -10.21
C ILE A 42 -19.03 7.99 -10.76
N GLY A 43 -19.79 7.60 -11.80
CA GLY A 43 -20.87 8.40 -12.39
C GLY A 43 -20.43 9.60 -13.20
N LEU A 44 -19.19 9.61 -13.72
CA LEU A 44 -18.58 10.73 -14.45
C LEU A 44 -18.23 10.34 -15.90
N SER A 45 -19.09 9.57 -16.58
CA SER A 45 -18.76 8.99 -17.89
C SER A 45 -18.56 10.03 -18.98
N GLN A 46 -19.46 11.01 -19.10
CA GLN A 46 -19.34 12.08 -20.11
C GLN A 46 -18.12 12.96 -19.82
N SER A 47 -17.88 13.24 -18.54
CA SER A 47 -16.68 13.93 -18.08
C SER A 47 -15.42 13.17 -18.51
N GLY A 48 -15.38 11.85 -18.32
CA GLY A 48 -14.27 10.98 -18.73
C GLY A 48 -14.02 11.04 -20.23
N LYS A 49 -15.08 10.97 -21.04
CA LYS A 49 -14.98 11.12 -22.51
C LYS A 49 -14.39 12.46 -22.91
N LEU A 50 -14.85 13.55 -22.30
CA LEU A 50 -14.32 14.89 -22.56
C LEU A 50 -12.85 15.00 -22.17
N ALA A 51 -12.48 14.51 -20.98
CA ALA A 51 -11.09 14.55 -20.52
C ALA A 51 -10.17 13.73 -21.43
N GLY A 52 -10.54 12.49 -21.75
CA GLY A 52 -9.75 11.62 -22.63
C GLY A 52 -9.59 12.16 -24.05
N GLY A 53 -10.66 12.73 -24.61
CA GLY A 53 -10.63 13.33 -25.95
C GLY A 53 -9.89 14.65 -26.07
N SER A 54 -9.54 15.29 -24.95
CA SER A 54 -8.90 16.60 -24.93
C SER A 54 -7.54 16.62 -24.23
N HIS A 55 -7.12 15.55 -23.56
CA HIS A 55 -5.93 15.60 -22.71
C HIS A 55 -4.64 15.98 -23.46
N ASP A 56 -4.50 15.41 -24.65
CA ASP A 56 -3.37 15.60 -25.56
C ASP A 56 -3.68 16.58 -26.70
N PHE A 57 -4.71 17.42 -26.56
CA PHE A 57 -5.14 18.33 -27.62
C PHE A 57 -4.03 19.29 -28.08
N GLY A 58 -3.09 19.64 -27.18
CA GLY A 58 -1.92 20.46 -27.53
C GLY A 58 -0.94 19.81 -28.52
N LYS A 59 -1.05 18.50 -28.78
CA LYS A 59 -0.22 17.79 -29.76
C LYS A 59 -0.56 18.14 -31.21
N TYR A 60 -1.69 18.82 -31.47
CA TYR A 60 -2.01 19.36 -32.80
C TYR A 60 -1.13 20.57 -33.19
N ALA A 61 -0.46 21.20 -32.23
CA ALA A 61 0.43 22.33 -32.49
C ALA A 61 1.68 21.90 -33.26
N GLU A 62 2.13 22.75 -34.19
CA GLU A 62 3.29 22.46 -35.05
C GLU A 62 4.57 22.17 -34.25
N ILE A 63 4.79 22.93 -33.18
CA ILE A 63 5.95 22.76 -32.28
C ILE A 63 6.01 21.36 -31.65
N PHE A 64 4.85 20.75 -31.38
CA PHE A 64 4.82 19.38 -30.82
C PHE A 64 5.08 18.33 -31.89
N ARG A 65 4.60 18.56 -33.11
CA ARG A 65 4.89 17.71 -34.27
C ARG A 65 6.41 17.67 -34.53
N GLN A 66 7.05 18.83 -34.58
CA GLN A 66 8.51 18.96 -34.71
C GLN A 66 9.26 18.22 -33.61
N TYR A 67 8.79 18.31 -32.35
CA TYR A 67 9.37 17.58 -31.22
C TYR A 67 9.29 16.05 -31.39
N ILE A 68 8.14 15.49 -31.76
CA ILE A 68 8.01 14.04 -31.96
C ILE A 68 8.91 13.56 -33.11
N PHE A 69 8.95 14.29 -34.23
CA PHE A 69 9.76 13.88 -35.37
C PHE A 69 11.26 13.99 -35.09
N SER A 70 11.68 15.03 -34.37
CA SER A 70 13.06 15.17 -33.87
C SER A 70 13.43 14.02 -32.92
N ALA A 71 12.52 13.64 -32.02
CA ALA A 71 12.70 12.53 -31.07
C ALA A 71 12.87 11.16 -31.72
N ASN A 72 12.37 10.99 -32.94
CA ASN A 72 12.44 9.73 -33.69
C ASN A 72 13.44 9.78 -34.85
N GLY A 73 14.28 10.82 -34.95
CA GLY A 73 15.31 10.95 -35.99
C GLY A 73 14.77 11.20 -37.40
N ALA A 74 13.52 11.68 -37.51
CA ALA A 74 12.89 12.00 -38.78
C ALA A 74 13.17 13.43 -39.28
N ILE A 75 13.65 14.30 -38.38
CA ILE A 75 14.18 15.63 -38.70
C ILE A 75 15.68 15.60 -38.47
N ASP A 76 16.43 16.10 -39.44
CA ASP A 76 17.88 16.25 -39.36
C ASP A 76 18.25 17.18 -38.18
N PRO A 77 19.16 16.79 -37.27
CA PRO A 77 19.65 17.66 -36.20
C PRO A 77 20.16 19.04 -36.65
N ASP A 78 20.60 19.17 -37.90
CA ASP A 78 21.09 20.42 -38.48
C ASP A 78 19.97 21.27 -39.14
N SER A 79 18.70 20.83 -39.05
CA SER A 79 17.53 21.55 -39.58
C SER A 79 17.04 22.64 -38.62
N ASP A 80 16.57 23.77 -39.18
CA ASP A 80 15.87 24.83 -38.43
C ASP A 80 14.56 24.33 -37.75
N GLU A 81 14.01 23.18 -38.20
CA GLU A 81 12.82 22.54 -37.63
C GLU A 81 13.16 21.54 -36.49
N TYR A 82 14.44 21.29 -36.22
CA TYR A 82 14.87 20.33 -35.19
C TYR A 82 14.68 20.88 -33.78
N ILE A 83 14.06 20.07 -32.92
CA ILE A 83 13.94 20.34 -31.50
C ILE A 83 14.70 19.24 -30.75
N ASP A 84 15.76 19.62 -30.03
CA ASP A 84 16.52 18.67 -29.20
C ASP A 84 15.60 17.96 -28.18
N PRO A 85 15.32 16.66 -28.36
CA PRO A 85 14.37 15.91 -27.55
C PRO A 85 14.81 15.75 -26.10
N VAL A 86 16.12 15.76 -25.85
CA VAL A 86 16.71 15.56 -24.52
C VAL A 86 16.57 16.83 -23.70
N SER A 87 16.97 17.98 -24.24
CA SER A 87 16.86 19.26 -23.53
C SER A 87 15.42 19.77 -23.39
N HIS A 88 14.50 19.35 -24.27
CA HIS A 88 13.09 19.76 -24.26
C HIS A 88 12.12 18.73 -23.67
N LYS A 89 12.64 17.60 -23.15
CA LYS A 89 11.82 16.57 -22.50
C LYS A 89 10.96 17.16 -21.38
N GLY A 90 9.64 17.09 -21.55
CA GLY A 90 8.66 17.60 -20.59
C GLY A 90 8.58 19.13 -20.47
N LYS A 91 9.26 19.89 -21.35
CA LYS A 91 9.22 21.37 -21.35
C LYS A 91 8.17 21.95 -22.30
N ILE A 92 7.79 21.21 -23.33
CA ILE A 92 6.75 21.64 -24.28
C ILE A 92 5.37 21.34 -23.69
N ASP A 93 4.65 22.40 -23.36
CA ASP A 93 3.36 22.33 -22.67
C ASP A 93 2.22 22.03 -23.63
N HIS A 94 1.92 20.76 -23.82
CA HIS A 94 0.76 20.30 -24.59
C HIS A 94 -0.48 20.08 -23.70
N SER A 95 -0.28 19.88 -22.40
CA SER A 95 -1.36 19.59 -21.44
C SER A 95 -2.27 20.78 -21.14
N THR A 96 -1.73 22.01 -21.16
CA THR A 96 -2.50 23.20 -20.81
C THR A 96 -3.50 23.60 -21.90
N ALA A 97 -3.21 23.29 -23.17
CA ALA A 97 -4.12 23.55 -24.29
C ALA A 97 -5.45 22.78 -24.11
N GLY A 98 -5.35 21.47 -23.86
CA GLY A 98 -6.50 20.62 -23.57
C GLY A 98 -7.29 21.10 -22.35
N ALA A 99 -6.58 21.44 -21.27
CA ALA A 99 -7.21 21.93 -20.05
C ALA A 99 -7.96 23.26 -20.29
N ARG A 100 -7.37 24.18 -21.05
CA ARG A 100 -7.99 25.46 -21.46
C ARG A 100 -9.23 25.23 -22.31
N TYR A 101 -9.18 24.31 -23.27
CA TYR A 101 -10.34 23.94 -24.09
C TYR A 101 -11.53 23.52 -23.21
N VAL A 102 -11.28 22.59 -22.28
CA VAL A 102 -12.30 22.11 -21.35
C VAL A 102 -12.82 23.22 -20.44
N TRP A 103 -11.94 24.08 -19.93
CA TRP A 103 -12.34 25.24 -19.14
C TRP A 103 -13.23 26.20 -19.93
N ASN A 104 -12.85 26.58 -21.14
CA ASN A 104 -13.63 27.50 -21.97
C ASN A 104 -15.02 26.93 -22.29
N ARG A 105 -15.11 25.62 -22.52
CA ARG A 105 -16.37 24.92 -22.74
C ARG A 105 -17.25 24.91 -21.51
N LEU A 106 -16.69 24.55 -20.35
CA LEU A 106 -17.47 24.27 -19.14
C LEU A 106 -17.69 25.48 -18.23
N LYS A 107 -16.83 26.51 -18.30
CA LYS A 107 -16.91 27.69 -17.43
C LYS A 107 -18.34 28.22 -17.42
N HIS A 108 -18.86 28.34 -16.20
CA HIS A 108 -20.17 28.87 -15.90
C HIS A 108 -20.05 29.66 -14.61
N ASN A 109 -20.64 30.85 -14.55
CA ASN A 109 -20.49 31.74 -13.39
C ASN A 109 -21.00 31.09 -12.09
N ASP A 110 -22.04 30.25 -12.19
CA ASP A 110 -22.65 29.60 -11.02
C ASP A 110 -21.90 28.35 -10.53
N TYR A 111 -21.04 27.74 -11.36
CA TYR A 111 -20.37 26.46 -11.05
C TYR A 111 -18.88 26.42 -11.44
N PRO A 112 -18.05 27.38 -10.99
CA PRO A 112 -16.63 27.43 -11.36
C PRO A 112 -15.83 26.22 -10.88
N LEU A 113 -16.28 25.55 -9.80
CA LEU A 113 -15.65 24.37 -9.22
C LEU A 113 -15.52 23.21 -10.22
N TYR A 114 -16.57 22.89 -10.96
CA TYR A 114 -16.58 21.69 -11.82
C TYR A 114 -15.69 21.88 -13.04
N ALA A 115 -15.70 23.08 -13.62
CA ALA A 115 -14.76 23.46 -14.65
C ALA A 115 -13.31 23.42 -14.14
N GLN A 116 -13.06 23.83 -12.88
CA GLN A 116 -11.74 23.74 -12.27
C GLN A 116 -11.28 22.30 -12.08
N MET A 117 -12.14 21.43 -11.56
CA MET A 117 -11.82 20.01 -11.37
C MET A 117 -11.48 19.34 -12.71
N MET A 118 -12.27 19.62 -13.74
CA MET A 118 -12.00 19.14 -15.10
C MET A 118 -10.67 19.69 -15.64
N PHE A 119 -10.41 21.00 -15.50
CA PHE A 119 -9.13 21.61 -15.89
C PHE A 119 -7.95 20.95 -15.19
N LEU A 120 -8.03 20.75 -13.86
CA LEU A 120 -6.98 20.15 -13.06
C LEU A 120 -6.69 18.72 -13.49
N SER A 121 -7.73 17.92 -13.77
CA SER A 121 -7.53 16.55 -14.25
C SER A 121 -6.77 16.50 -15.58
N VAL A 122 -7.13 17.37 -16.53
CA VAL A 122 -6.48 17.40 -17.85
C VAL A 122 -5.08 17.98 -17.76
N CYS A 123 -4.83 19.05 -17.02
CA CYS A 123 -3.48 19.64 -16.97
C CYS A 123 -2.47 18.78 -16.19
N SER A 124 -2.94 17.84 -15.37
CA SER A 124 -2.12 17.03 -14.47
C SER A 124 -1.76 15.64 -14.98
N HIS A 125 -2.14 15.26 -16.19
CA HIS A 125 -1.99 13.88 -16.69
C HIS A 125 -0.53 13.40 -16.85
N HIS A 126 0.47 14.28 -16.78
CA HIS A 126 1.89 13.88 -16.77
C HIS A 126 2.57 13.92 -15.40
N SER A 127 2.13 14.81 -14.50
CA SER A 127 2.83 15.12 -13.25
C SER A 127 2.10 14.65 -11.99
N GLY A 128 0.84 14.22 -12.10
CA GLY A 128 -0.08 14.16 -10.98
C GLY A 128 -0.70 15.53 -10.69
N LEU A 129 -1.69 15.55 -9.78
CA LEU A 129 -2.44 16.77 -9.43
C LEU A 129 -1.52 17.91 -9.02
N ILE A 130 -1.62 19.04 -9.70
CA ILE A 130 -0.91 20.26 -9.35
C ILE A 130 -1.53 20.90 -8.09
N ASP A 131 -0.75 21.74 -7.42
CA ASP A 131 -1.31 22.58 -6.36
C ASP A 131 -2.30 23.60 -6.94
N CYS A 132 -3.46 23.77 -6.30
CA CYS A 132 -4.31 24.93 -6.55
C CYS A 132 -3.62 26.16 -5.98
N LEU A 133 -3.28 26.10 -4.69
CA LEU A 133 -2.49 27.10 -3.98
C LEU A 133 -1.19 26.46 -3.51
N LEU A 134 -0.06 27.14 -3.75
CA LEU A 134 1.21 26.80 -3.10
C LEU A 134 1.15 27.17 -1.60
N PRO A 135 2.02 26.59 -0.75
CA PRO A 135 2.06 26.91 0.68
C PRO A 135 2.26 28.41 1.01
N ASP A 136 2.87 29.16 0.10
CA ASP A 136 3.11 30.61 0.21
C ASP A 136 1.90 31.47 -0.19
N GLY A 137 0.81 30.85 -0.67
CA GLY A 137 -0.40 31.52 -1.14
C GLY A 137 -0.46 31.80 -2.63
N THR A 138 0.59 31.48 -3.40
CA THR A 138 0.59 31.64 -4.85
C THR A 138 -0.46 30.76 -5.51
N ASN A 139 -1.33 31.36 -6.33
CA ASN A 139 -2.38 30.64 -7.06
C ASN A 139 -1.81 29.99 -8.34
N SER A 140 -1.34 28.75 -8.19
CA SER A 140 -0.78 27.96 -9.29
C SER A 140 -1.82 27.57 -10.34
N PHE A 141 -3.08 27.40 -9.93
CA PHE A 141 -4.17 27.18 -10.87
C PHE A 141 -4.34 28.38 -11.81
N ASP A 142 -4.41 29.61 -11.28
CA ASP A 142 -4.54 30.82 -12.11
C ASP A 142 -3.31 31.05 -12.99
N ASN A 143 -2.10 30.74 -12.50
CA ASN A 143 -0.89 30.83 -13.31
C ASN A 143 -0.95 29.91 -14.55
N ARG A 144 -1.48 28.69 -14.39
CA ARG A 144 -1.75 27.78 -15.51
C ARG A 144 -2.93 28.26 -16.35
N LEU A 145 -3.97 28.79 -15.71
CA LEU A 145 -5.17 29.28 -16.36
C LEU A 145 -4.95 30.62 -17.11
N ASN A 146 -3.86 31.33 -16.92
CA ASN A 146 -3.62 32.59 -17.62
C ASN A 146 -2.37 32.57 -18.51
N LYS A 147 -1.85 31.36 -18.84
CA LYS A 147 -0.82 31.21 -19.87
C LYS A 147 -1.27 31.81 -21.20
N LYS A 148 -0.36 32.50 -21.88
CA LYS A 148 -0.65 33.25 -23.11
C LYS A 148 -0.84 32.28 -24.27
N GLU A 149 -1.62 32.69 -25.27
CA GLU A 149 -1.92 31.89 -26.47
C GLU A 149 -0.66 31.39 -27.17
N LYS A 150 0.36 32.24 -27.30
CA LYS A 150 1.66 31.89 -27.88
C LYS A 150 2.43 30.76 -27.17
N ASP A 151 2.05 30.44 -25.93
CA ASP A 151 2.72 29.42 -25.12
C ASP A 151 1.94 28.10 -25.10
N ILE A 152 0.66 28.11 -25.49
CA ILE A 152 -0.25 26.94 -25.44
C ILE A 152 -0.83 26.53 -26.79
N HIS A 153 -0.80 27.43 -27.78
CA HIS A 153 -1.21 27.17 -29.17
C HIS A 153 -2.64 26.61 -29.31
N LEU A 154 -3.60 27.03 -28.48
CA LEU A 154 -4.95 26.47 -28.46
C LEU A 154 -5.71 26.73 -29.77
N ALA A 155 -5.70 27.95 -30.28
CA ALA A 155 -6.42 28.31 -31.51
C ALA A 155 -5.87 27.55 -32.73
N GLU A 156 -4.55 27.31 -32.75
CA GLU A 156 -3.91 26.46 -33.74
C GLU A 156 -4.41 25.01 -33.63
N CYS A 157 -4.44 24.46 -32.41
CA CYS A 157 -4.91 23.10 -32.15
C CYS A 157 -6.39 22.93 -32.53
N GLU A 158 -7.25 23.88 -32.18
CA GLU A 158 -8.67 23.87 -32.56
C GLU A 158 -8.86 23.91 -34.08
N SER A 159 -8.06 24.71 -34.79
CA SER A 159 -8.11 24.76 -36.25
C SER A 159 -7.68 23.42 -36.87
N LYS A 160 -6.55 22.87 -36.44
CA LYS A 160 -5.94 21.65 -36.99
C LYS A 160 -6.59 20.34 -36.52
N ALA A 161 -7.41 20.35 -35.47
CA ALA A 161 -7.98 19.13 -34.90
C ALA A 161 -8.85 18.35 -35.90
N ASP A 162 -8.71 17.02 -35.88
CA ASP A 162 -9.40 16.11 -36.79
C ASP A 162 -10.93 16.20 -36.64
N PRO A 163 -11.71 16.15 -37.76
CA PRO A 163 -13.17 16.30 -37.72
C PRO A 163 -13.87 15.30 -36.78
N ALA A 164 -13.43 14.04 -36.74
CA ALA A 164 -14.04 13.02 -35.88
C ALA A 164 -13.85 13.33 -34.38
N VAL A 165 -12.69 13.86 -33.99
CA VAL A 165 -12.42 14.29 -32.61
C VAL A 165 -13.30 15.49 -32.26
N LYS A 166 -13.44 16.48 -33.17
CA LYS A 166 -14.33 17.62 -32.97
C LYS A 166 -15.79 17.20 -32.81
N GLU A 167 -16.29 16.37 -33.71
CA GLU A 167 -17.67 15.86 -33.66
C GLU A 167 -17.93 15.11 -32.35
N MET A 168 -17.03 14.23 -31.94
CA MET A 168 -17.12 13.52 -30.66
C MET A 168 -17.16 14.50 -29.49
N LEU A 169 -16.23 15.47 -29.42
CA LEU A 169 -16.19 16.45 -28.34
C LEU A 169 -17.45 17.32 -28.32
N GLU A 170 -17.92 17.79 -29.47
CA GLU A 170 -19.13 18.60 -29.65
C GLU A 170 -20.39 17.85 -29.24
N SER A 171 -20.47 16.54 -29.49
CA SER A 171 -21.60 15.69 -29.09
C SER A 171 -21.82 15.60 -27.57
N LEU A 172 -20.78 15.86 -26.77
CA LEU A 172 -20.86 15.78 -25.30
C LEU A 172 -21.56 17.02 -24.71
N SER A 173 -22.77 16.84 -24.17
CA SER A 173 -23.55 17.94 -23.57
C SER A 173 -22.85 18.55 -22.35
N LYS A 174 -22.68 19.88 -22.38
CA LYS A 174 -22.16 20.68 -21.25
C LYS A 174 -23.03 20.48 -20.01
N GLU A 175 -24.34 20.49 -20.15
CA GLU A 175 -25.31 20.38 -19.06
C GLU A 175 -25.20 19.02 -18.38
N LYS A 176 -25.07 17.92 -19.16
CA LYS A 176 -24.86 16.59 -18.61
C LYS A 176 -23.57 16.49 -17.81
N ILE A 177 -22.47 17.01 -18.35
CA ILE A 177 -21.16 17.03 -17.66
C ILE A 177 -21.23 17.81 -16.35
N LEU A 178 -21.81 19.02 -16.37
CA LEU A 178 -21.96 19.82 -15.16
C LEU A 178 -22.88 19.12 -14.13
N MET A 179 -23.92 18.40 -14.59
CA MET A 179 -24.81 17.63 -13.74
C MET A 179 -24.11 16.43 -13.09
N GLU A 180 -23.27 15.68 -13.81
CA GLU A 180 -22.47 14.57 -13.26
C GLU A 180 -21.66 15.03 -12.03
N TRP A 181 -20.90 16.12 -12.18
CA TRP A 181 -20.12 16.70 -11.09
C TRP A 181 -20.97 17.27 -9.96
N TYR A 182 -22.07 17.95 -10.30
CA TYR A 182 -23.02 18.48 -9.32
C TYR A 182 -23.58 17.39 -8.42
N LEU A 183 -24.06 16.28 -9.00
CA LEU A 183 -24.66 15.18 -8.25
C LEU A 183 -23.64 14.55 -7.30
N LYS A 184 -22.40 14.34 -7.75
CA LYS A 184 -21.34 13.77 -6.92
C LYS A 184 -20.89 14.71 -5.80
N CYS A 185 -20.64 15.98 -6.11
CA CYS A 185 -20.29 16.97 -5.09
C CYS A 185 -21.41 17.17 -4.07
N ARG A 186 -22.67 17.17 -4.51
CA ARG A 186 -23.83 17.31 -3.63
C ARG A 186 -24.07 16.06 -2.78
N SER A 187 -23.75 14.87 -3.28
CA SER A 187 -23.75 13.62 -2.49
C SER A 187 -22.78 13.74 -1.31
N ILE A 188 -21.53 14.11 -1.60
CA ILE A 188 -20.48 14.33 -0.60
C ILE A 188 -20.95 15.35 0.45
N GLU A 189 -21.41 16.53 0.03
CA GLU A 189 -21.89 17.59 0.93
C GLU A 189 -23.04 17.11 1.82
N ARG A 190 -24.01 16.38 1.27
CA ARG A 190 -25.15 15.86 2.05
C ARG A 190 -24.71 14.84 3.09
N ARG A 191 -23.78 13.94 2.75
CA ARG A 191 -23.28 12.93 3.69
C ARG A 191 -22.47 13.55 4.81
N GLU A 192 -21.58 14.51 4.49
CA GLU A 192 -20.80 15.21 5.52
C GLU A 192 -21.69 16.05 6.44
N LYS A 193 -22.68 16.76 5.88
CA LYS A 193 -23.66 17.51 6.68
C LYS A 193 -24.52 16.61 7.58
N LYS A 194 -24.92 15.43 7.08
CA LYS A 194 -25.65 14.45 7.90
C LYS A 194 -24.76 14.01 9.06
N PHE A 195 -23.50 13.71 8.80
CA PHE A 195 -22.55 13.27 9.83
C PHE A 195 -22.25 14.36 10.87
N SER A 196 -22.01 15.60 10.44
CA SER A 196 -21.72 16.73 11.35
C SER A 196 -22.89 17.04 12.28
N ALA A 197 -24.14 16.85 11.83
CA ALA A 197 -25.33 17.01 12.66
C ALA A 197 -25.41 16.01 13.83
N PHE A 198 -24.77 14.84 13.73
CA PHE A 198 -24.68 13.86 14.82
C PHE A 198 -23.47 14.09 15.75
N ALA A 199 -22.46 14.83 15.30
CA ALA A 199 -21.29 15.12 16.11
C ALA A 199 -21.65 16.11 17.23
N GLN A 200 -21.37 15.75 18.48
CA GLN A 200 -21.49 16.69 19.59
C GLN A 200 -20.41 17.77 19.42
N ASN A 201 -20.80 18.98 19.01
CA ASN A 201 -19.95 20.16 18.78
C ASN A 201 -19.21 20.23 17.42
N PRO A 202 -19.93 20.34 16.27
CA PRO A 202 -19.27 20.47 14.97
C PRO A 202 -18.71 21.89 14.81
N ALA A 203 -17.40 22.05 14.90
CA ALA A 203 -16.77 23.25 14.37
C ALA A 203 -17.02 23.28 12.86
N ALA A 204 -17.66 24.34 12.34
CA ALA A 204 -18.03 24.47 10.92
C ALA A 204 -16.85 24.24 9.96
N PHE A 205 -15.63 24.57 10.39
CA PHE A 205 -14.39 24.32 9.65
C PHE A 205 -14.09 22.83 9.39
N SER A 206 -14.52 21.93 10.28
CA SER A 206 -14.21 20.50 10.14
C SER A 206 -15.09 19.82 9.08
N GLU A 207 -16.36 20.22 9.00
CA GLU A 207 -17.27 19.77 7.93
C GLU A 207 -16.74 20.24 6.57
N GLU A 208 -16.39 21.52 6.46
CA GLU A 208 -15.82 22.08 5.23
C GLU A 208 -14.54 21.32 4.82
N ASN A 209 -13.64 21.08 5.77
CA ASN A 209 -12.41 20.33 5.49
C ASN A 209 -12.68 18.93 4.95
N ALA A 210 -13.62 18.19 5.57
CA ALA A 210 -14.01 16.85 5.13
C ALA A 210 -14.63 16.85 3.72
N VAL A 211 -15.51 17.82 3.42
CA VAL A 211 -16.13 17.98 2.09
C VAL A 211 -15.07 18.22 1.02
N PHE A 212 -14.17 19.18 1.24
CA PHE A 212 -13.11 19.47 0.28
C PHE A 212 -12.11 18.32 0.15
N PHE A 213 -11.82 17.60 1.24
CA PHE A 213 -10.97 16.41 1.19
C PHE A 213 -11.56 15.33 0.27
N LYS A 214 -12.85 15.02 0.43
CA LYS A 214 -13.54 14.04 -0.42
C LYS A 214 -13.70 14.51 -1.87
N LYS A 215 -13.92 15.81 -2.11
CA LYS A 215 -13.88 16.38 -3.47
C LYS A 215 -12.49 16.23 -4.11
N GLY A 216 -11.43 16.40 -3.32
CA GLY A 216 -10.05 16.13 -3.74
C GLY A 216 -9.82 14.66 -4.11
N LEU A 217 -10.35 13.72 -3.32
CA LEU A 217 -10.32 12.29 -3.64
C LEU A 217 -11.11 11.96 -4.90
N LEU A 218 -12.29 12.57 -5.11
CA LEU A 218 -13.07 12.43 -6.34
C LEU A 218 -12.26 12.89 -7.56
N LEU A 219 -11.61 14.06 -7.46
CA LEU A 219 -10.74 14.58 -8.51
C LEU A 219 -9.56 13.64 -8.79
N ARG A 220 -8.91 13.10 -7.74
CA ARG A 220 -7.81 12.14 -7.89
C ARG A 220 -8.27 10.82 -8.53
N CYS A 221 -9.43 10.31 -8.14
CA CYS A 221 -10.04 9.11 -8.73
C CYS A 221 -10.38 9.34 -10.22
N PHE A 222 -10.90 10.52 -10.55
CA PHE A 222 -11.16 10.91 -11.94
C PHE A 222 -9.86 11.04 -12.76
N LEU A 223 -8.83 11.67 -12.20
CA LEU A 223 -7.49 11.71 -12.81
C LEU A 223 -6.93 10.29 -13.03
N SER A 224 -7.13 9.37 -12.07
CA SER A 224 -6.74 7.97 -12.20
C SER A 224 -7.34 7.30 -13.44
N CYS A 225 -8.61 7.56 -13.74
CA CYS A 225 -9.28 7.07 -14.94
C CYS A 225 -8.59 7.58 -16.21
N LEU A 226 -8.28 8.87 -16.28
CA LEU A 226 -7.61 9.47 -17.44
C LEU A 226 -6.18 8.93 -17.61
N LEU A 227 -5.41 8.90 -16.52
CA LEU A 227 -4.03 8.41 -16.52
C LEU A 227 -3.96 6.96 -16.98
N ASP A 228 -4.88 6.11 -16.53
CA ASP A 228 -4.84 4.71 -16.90
C ASP A 228 -5.35 4.48 -18.33
N ALA A 229 -6.36 5.22 -18.78
CA ALA A 229 -6.83 5.17 -20.17
C ALA A 229 -5.73 5.52 -21.18
N ASP A 230 -5.02 6.63 -20.97
CA ASP A 230 -3.88 7.06 -21.80
C ASP A 230 -2.77 5.99 -21.83
N ARG A 231 -2.39 5.47 -20.66
CA ARG A 231 -1.33 4.48 -20.54
C ARG A 231 -1.70 3.12 -21.12
N ILE A 232 -2.95 2.69 -20.97
CA ILE A 232 -3.44 1.44 -21.55
C ILE A 232 -3.47 1.53 -23.06
N ASP A 233 -3.98 2.63 -23.63
CA ASP A 233 -4.02 2.82 -25.07
C ASP A 233 -2.60 2.78 -25.67
N SER A 234 -1.69 3.58 -25.10
CA SER A 234 -0.27 3.56 -25.48
C SER A 234 0.36 2.17 -25.37
N ALA A 235 0.10 1.44 -24.27
CA ALA A 235 0.66 0.11 -24.05
C ALA A 235 0.09 -0.95 -25.00
N CYS A 236 -1.21 -0.90 -25.30
CA CYS A 236 -1.84 -1.80 -26.27
C CYS A 236 -1.37 -1.51 -27.70
N PHE A 237 -1.10 -0.25 -28.01
CA PHE A 237 -0.52 0.14 -29.29
C PHE A 237 0.92 -0.34 -29.42
N GLU A 238 1.74 -0.20 -28.38
CA GLU A 238 3.14 -0.67 -28.40
C GLU A 238 3.23 -2.21 -28.41
N ASP A 239 2.32 -2.91 -27.73
CA ASP A 239 2.37 -4.36 -27.57
C ASP A 239 1.01 -5.05 -27.83
N GLU A 240 0.94 -5.77 -28.94
CA GLU A 240 -0.26 -6.51 -29.37
C GLU A 240 -0.58 -7.69 -28.46
N GLN A 241 0.41 -8.27 -27.76
CA GLN A 241 0.17 -9.30 -26.76
C GLN A 241 -0.51 -8.71 -25.53
N TYR A 242 -0.20 -7.47 -25.14
CA TYR A 242 -0.92 -6.78 -24.05
C TYR A 242 -2.38 -6.60 -24.44
N ALA A 243 -2.63 -6.11 -25.66
CA ALA A 243 -3.98 -5.90 -26.16
C ALA A 243 -4.80 -7.20 -26.16
N ALA A 244 -4.19 -8.33 -26.53
CA ALA A 244 -4.83 -9.64 -26.48
C ALA A 244 -5.08 -10.12 -25.04
N LEU A 245 -4.13 -9.92 -24.13
CA LEU A 245 -4.28 -10.26 -22.71
C LEU A 245 -5.44 -9.47 -22.09
N ARG A 246 -5.51 -8.16 -22.33
CA ARG A 246 -6.56 -7.30 -21.77
C ARG A 246 -7.96 -7.71 -22.21
N LYS A 247 -8.12 -8.19 -23.44
CA LYS A 247 -9.40 -8.77 -23.92
C LYS A 247 -9.80 -10.05 -23.17
N ARG A 248 -8.85 -10.78 -22.59
CA ARG A 248 -9.10 -12.00 -21.80
C ARG A 248 -9.36 -11.70 -20.32
N LEU A 249 -8.77 -10.65 -19.77
CA LEU A 249 -8.91 -10.21 -18.37
C LEU A 249 -10.29 -9.61 -18.02
N GLY A 250 -11.33 -9.87 -18.83
CA GLY A 250 -12.70 -9.41 -18.56
C GLY A 250 -13.28 -9.95 -17.24
N ASN A 251 -14.59 -9.78 -17.04
CA ASN A 251 -15.23 -10.20 -15.79
C ASN A 251 -14.95 -11.68 -15.49
N PRO A 252 -14.38 -12.00 -14.32
CA PRO A 252 -14.09 -13.38 -13.94
C PRO A 252 -15.40 -14.16 -13.74
N ASP A 253 -15.33 -15.47 -13.96
CA ASP A 253 -16.41 -16.39 -13.60
C ASP A 253 -16.42 -16.58 -12.06
N TRP A 254 -17.03 -15.61 -11.36
CA TRP A 254 -17.13 -15.63 -9.91
C TRP A 254 -17.78 -16.92 -9.35
N PRO A 255 -18.87 -17.47 -9.95
CA PRO A 255 -19.40 -18.77 -9.53
C PRO A 255 -18.36 -19.91 -9.57
N LYS A 256 -17.54 -19.98 -10.62
CA LYS A 256 -16.44 -20.95 -10.72
C LYS A 256 -15.40 -20.73 -9.61
N LEU A 257 -15.02 -19.48 -9.34
CA LEU A 257 -14.06 -19.14 -8.27
C LEU A 257 -14.61 -19.48 -6.87
N ALA A 258 -15.89 -19.20 -6.62
CA ALA A 258 -16.57 -19.58 -5.39
C ALA A 258 -16.57 -21.10 -5.21
N GLY A 259 -16.93 -21.87 -6.24
CA GLY A 259 -16.92 -23.34 -6.19
C GLY A 259 -15.53 -23.94 -5.90
N ARG A 260 -14.46 -23.34 -6.46
CA ARG A 260 -13.07 -23.71 -6.14
C ARG A 260 -12.75 -23.47 -4.66
N LEU A 261 -13.14 -22.31 -4.12
CA LEU A 261 -12.94 -21.98 -2.72
C LEU A 261 -13.74 -22.90 -1.78
N GLU A 262 -15.00 -23.18 -2.08
CA GLU A 262 -15.83 -24.12 -1.30
C GLU A 262 -15.23 -25.53 -1.27
N THR A 263 -14.70 -25.99 -2.41
CA THR A 263 -13.99 -27.28 -2.47
C THR A 263 -12.77 -27.28 -1.55
N ALA A 264 -11.96 -26.23 -1.57
CA ALA A 264 -10.80 -26.10 -0.68
C ALA A 264 -11.22 -26.07 0.80
N LEU A 265 -12.23 -25.27 1.16
CA LEU A 265 -12.79 -25.20 2.51
C LEU A 265 -13.36 -26.54 2.99
N SER A 266 -13.98 -27.33 2.10
CA SER A 266 -14.48 -28.67 2.43
C SER A 266 -13.38 -29.68 2.76
N ALA A 267 -12.18 -29.49 2.19
CA ALA A 267 -11.01 -30.34 2.42
C ALA A 267 -10.28 -30.03 3.73
N PHE A 268 -10.44 -28.82 4.28
CA PHE A 268 -9.89 -28.47 5.59
C PHE A 268 -10.68 -29.17 6.73
N SER A 269 -10.14 -30.34 7.12
CA SER A 269 -10.33 -31.11 8.36
C SER A 269 -11.75 -31.18 8.92
N LYS A 270 -12.43 -32.31 8.68
CA LYS A 270 -13.68 -32.68 9.34
C LYS A 270 -13.48 -33.14 10.80
N ASP A 271 -12.24 -33.44 11.22
CA ASP A 271 -12.00 -34.26 12.40
C ASP A 271 -11.34 -33.55 13.61
N SER A 272 -10.91 -32.28 13.49
CA SER A 272 -10.29 -31.53 14.61
C SER A 272 -11.21 -30.41 15.14
N ALA A 273 -11.11 -30.10 16.44
CA ALA A 273 -11.89 -29.02 17.07
C ALA A 273 -11.60 -27.64 16.43
N ILE A 274 -10.32 -27.35 16.14
CA ILE A 274 -9.92 -26.13 15.43
C ILE A 274 -10.41 -26.09 13.98
N GLY A 275 -10.54 -27.25 13.32
CA GLY A 275 -11.10 -27.39 11.98
C GLY A 275 -12.57 -27.00 11.92
N ARG A 276 -13.37 -27.49 12.89
CA ARG A 276 -14.78 -27.10 13.04
C ARG A 276 -14.92 -25.60 13.28
N LEU A 277 -14.15 -25.05 14.20
CA LEU A 277 -14.22 -23.61 14.47
C LEU A 277 -13.85 -22.73 13.27
N ARG A 278 -12.82 -23.12 12.50
CA ARG A 278 -12.47 -22.42 11.24
C ARG A 278 -13.61 -22.46 10.23
N ARG A 279 -14.35 -23.57 10.17
CA ARG A 279 -15.54 -23.71 9.33
C ARG A 279 -16.67 -22.81 9.83
N ASP A 280 -16.93 -22.80 11.14
CA ASP A 280 -17.96 -21.94 11.75
C ASP A 280 -17.68 -20.45 11.46
N ILE A 281 -16.41 -20.02 11.58
CA ILE A 281 -15.98 -18.67 11.18
C ILE A 281 -16.24 -18.42 9.69
N ALA A 282 -15.87 -19.36 8.83
CA ALA A 282 -16.11 -19.24 7.40
C ALA A 282 -17.61 -19.21 7.06
N ASP A 283 -18.45 -19.96 7.77
CA ASP A 283 -19.91 -20.01 7.59
C ASP A 283 -20.58 -18.71 8.07
N ALA A 284 -20.11 -18.14 9.18
CA ALA A 284 -20.53 -16.81 9.63
C ALA A 284 -20.19 -15.72 8.59
N CYS A 285 -18.96 -15.73 8.06
CA CYS A 285 -18.55 -14.85 6.96
C CYS A 285 -19.42 -15.02 5.71
N TYR A 286 -19.76 -16.26 5.33
CA TYR A 286 -20.64 -16.53 4.20
C TYR A 286 -22.05 -15.98 4.44
N ALA A 287 -22.66 -16.25 5.60
CA ALA A 287 -23.99 -15.78 5.94
C ALA A 287 -24.09 -14.24 5.89
N ARG A 288 -23.04 -13.54 6.35
CA ARG A 288 -22.97 -12.08 6.32
C ARG A 288 -22.63 -11.50 4.94
N SER A 289 -22.21 -12.32 3.96
CA SER A 289 -21.84 -11.84 2.62
C SER A 289 -23.00 -11.22 1.84
N HIS A 290 -24.24 -11.58 2.19
CA HIS A 290 -25.47 -11.00 1.61
C HIS A 290 -25.89 -9.66 2.22
N SER A 291 -25.15 -9.15 3.20
CA SER A 291 -25.43 -7.83 3.80
C SER A 291 -25.25 -6.72 2.76
N ASP A 292 -25.82 -5.54 3.02
CA ASP A 292 -25.65 -4.36 2.16
C ASP A 292 -24.19 -3.94 2.01
N ARG A 293 -23.88 -3.06 1.06
CA ARG A 293 -22.52 -2.50 0.93
C ARG A 293 -22.20 -1.62 2.14
N GLY A 294 -21.00 -1.77 2.70
CA GLY A 294 -20.62 -1.07 3.93
C GLY A 294 -19.19 -1.33 4.38
N ILE A 295 -18.85 -0.77 5.55
CA ILE A 295 -17.58 -1.03 6.25
C ILE A 295 -17.87 -1.97 7.42
N TYR A 296 -17.29 -3.17 7.34
CA TYR A 296 -17.45 -4.26 8.30
C TYR A 296 -16.16 -4.53 9.06
N THR A 297 -16.26 -5.15 10.22
CA THR A 297 -15.13 -5.67 11.00
C THR A 297 -15.19 -7.20 11.06
N LEU A 298 -14.01 -7.83 11.05
CA LEU A 298 -13.88 -9.26 11.25
C LEU A 298 -12.89 -9.52 12.38
N THR A 299 -13.43 -9.67 13.59
CA THR A 299 -12.63 -9.92 14.79
C THR A 299 -12.43 -11.41 15.00
N VAL A 300 -11.26 -11.92 14.63
CA VAL A 300 -10.94 -13.35 14.70
C VAL A 300 -9.53 -13.55 15.29
N PRO A 301 -9.37 -14.37 16.34
CA PRO A 301 -8.07 -14.65 16.94
C PRO A 301 -7.07 -15.27 15.96
N THR A 302 -5.78 -15.14 16.27
CA THR A 302 -4.70 -15.65 15.40
C THR A 302 -4.79 -17.17 15.22
N GLY A 303 -4.83 -17.61 13.96
CA GLY A 303 -4.99 -19.03 13.61
C GLY A 303 -6.44 -19.47 13.35
N GLY A 304 -7.43 -18.55 13.46
CA GLY A 304 -8.84 -18.80 13.13
C GLY A 304 -9.18 -18.84 11.63
N GLY A 305 -8.20 -18.86 10.74
CA GLY A 305 -8.46 -18.99 9.29
C GLY A 305 -8.91 -17.72 8.58
N LYS A 306 -8.64 -16.53 9.16
CA LYS A 306 -9.04 -15.20 8.65
C LYS A 306 -8.98 -15.06 7.13
N THR A 307 -7.85 -15.42 6.53
CA THR A 307 -7.61 -15.21 5.09
C THR A 307 -8.63 -15.92 4.20
N LEU A 308 -8.96 -17.18 4.47
CA LEU A 308 -9.94 -17.89 3.65
C LEU A 308 -11.38 -17.49 3.99
N SER A 309 -11.67 -17.20 5.26
CA SER A 309 -13.00 -16.76 5.69
C SER A 309 -13.36 -15.37 5.14
N SER A 310 -12.44 -14.41 5.21
CA SER A 310 -12.64 -13.07 4.63
C SER A 310 -12.69 -13.10 3.10
N LEU A 311 -11.90 -13.99 2.46
CA LEU A 311 -12.01 -14.21 1.02
C LEU A 311 -13.36 -14.82 0.64
N ARG A 312 -13.90 -15.74 1.45
CA ARG A 312 -15.23 -16.32 1.23
C ARG A 312 -16.32 -15.27 1.33
N PHE A 313 -16.27 -14.39 2.33
CA PHE A 313 -17.14 -13.21 2.38
C PHE A 313 -17.00 -12.39 1.10
N ALA A 314 -15.76 -12.04 0.73
CA ALA A 314 -15.49 -11.14 -0.39
C ALA A 314 -15.99 -11.68 -1.75
N ILE A 315 -15.74 -12.95 -2.07
CA ILE A 315 -16.20 -13.55 -3.34
C ILE A 315 -17.72 -13.54 -3.43
N ASN A 316 -18.41 -13.97 -2.37
CA ASN A 316 -19.87 -14.03 -2.38
C ASN A 316 -20.49 -12.61 -2.36
N HIS A 317 -19.89 -11.66 -1.65
CA HIS A 317 -20.33 -10.28 -1.64
C HIS A 317 -20.12 -9.58 -2.98
N VAL A 318 -19.02 -9.90 -3.70
CA VAL A 318 -18.82 -9.42 -5.07
C VAL A 318 -19.92 -9.93 -6.00
N MET A 319 -20.31 -11.20 -5.88
CA MET A 319 -21.39 -11.79 -6.68
C MET A 319 -22.74 -11.15 -6.39
N GLU A 320 -23.11 -11.05 -5.10
CA GLU A 320 -24.37 -10.47 -4.65
C GLU A 320 -24.55 -9.05 -5.18
N HIS A 321 -23.49 -8.24 -5.09
CA HIS A 321 -23.54 -6.82 -5.41
C HIS A 321 -23.04 -6.47 -6.81
N GLN A 322 -22.68 -7.45 -7.64
CA GLN A 322 -22.12 -7.25 -9.00
C GLN A 322 -20.92 -6.29 -9.00
N LEU A 323 -19.99 -6.53 -8.07
CA LEU A 323 -18.75 -5.76 -7.96
C LEU A 323 -17.69 -6.27 -8.95
N ASP A 324 -16.67 -5.47 -9.21
CA ASP A 324 -15.66 -5.74 -10.22
C ASP A 324 -14.57 -6.69 -9.71
N ARG A 325 -14.18 -6.59 -8.43
CA ARG A 325 -12.98 -7.27 -7.89
C ARG A 325 -12.84 -7.26 -6.36
N ILE A 326 -11.82 -7.98 -5.90
CA ILE A 326 -11.37 -8.05 -4.52
C ILE A 326 -9.94 -7.48 -4.43
N VAL A 327 -9.71 -6.55 -3.51
CA VAL A 327 -8.37 -6.07 -3.17
C VAL A 327 -8.07 -6.45 -1.72
N TYR A 328 -7.07 -7.32 -1.54
CA TYR A 328 -6.64 -7.84 -0.25
C TYR A 328 -5.35 -7.11 0.19
N ILE A 329 -5.46 -6.28 1.22
CA ILE A 329 -4.42 -5.39 1.72
C ILE A 329 -3.80 -6.01 2.98
N ILE A 330 -2.51 -6.34 2.92
CA ILE A 330 -1.75 -6.97 4.03
C ILE A 330 -0.63 -6.04 4.48
N PRO A 331 -0.31 -5.90 5.77
CA PRO A 331 0.70 -4.95 6.20
C PRO A 331 2.14 -5.35 5.90
N TYR A 332 2.48 -6.63 6.02
CA TYR A 332 3.87 -7.10 5.90
C TYR A 332 4.11 -7.85 4.60
N THR A 333 5.18 -7.48 3.90
CA THR A 333 5.59 -8.09 2.63
C THR A 333 5.90 -9.58 2.76
N SER A 334 6.39 -10.02 3.92
CA SER A 334 6.75 -11.43 4.19
C SER A 334 5.57 -12.40 4.16
N ILE A 335 4.33 -11.91 4.31
CA ILE A 335 3.11 -12.74 4.38
C ILE A 335 2.40 -12.79 3.03
N ILE A 336 2.57 -11.74 2.24
CA ILE A 336 1.86 -11.58 0.97
C ILE A 336 2.19 -12.74 0.04
N GLU A 337 3.47 -13.11 -0.10
CA GLU A 337 3.90 -14.22 -0.96
C GLU A 337 3.22 -15.55 -0.57
N GLN A 338 3.13 -15.83 0.73
CA GLN A 338 2.49 -17.04 1.24
C GLN A 338 0.97 -17.03 1.03
N ASN A 339 0.30 -15.94 1.43
CA ASN A 339 -1.16 -15.84 1.33
C ASN A 339 -1.62 -15.79 -0.14
N ALA A 340 -0.93 -15.02 -0.97
CA ALA A 340 -1.20 -14.95 -2.40
C ALA A 340 -0.98 -16.32 -3.05
N LYS A 341 0.08 -17.06 -2.68
CA LYS A 341 0.29 -18.43 -3.18
C LYS A 341 -0.87 -19.37 -2.82
N VAL A 342 -1.32 -19.40 -1.57
CA VAL A 342 -2.44 -20.26 -1.15
C VAL A 342 -3.70 -19.94 -1.96
N VAL A 343 -4.03 -18.66 -2.11
CA VAL A 343 -5.21 -18.25 -2.87
C VAL A 343 -5.06 -18.53 -4.36
N ARG A 344 -3.85 -18.35 -4.91
CA ARG A 344 -3.53 -18.69 -6.30
C ARG A 344 -3.72 -20.17 -6.59
N ASP A 345 -3.18 -21.04 -5.74
CA ASP A 345 -3.28 -22.49 -5.88
C ASP A 345 -4.76 -22.96 -5.83
N ILE A 346 -5.66 -22.19 -5.20
CA ILE A 346 -7.10 -22.45 -5.16
C ILE A 346 -7.82 -21.86 -6.39
N LEU A 347 -7.65 -20.56 -6.66
CA LEU A 347 -8.44 -19.81 -7.63
C LEU A 347 -7.97 -19.96 -9.07
N GLU A 348 -6.67 -20.18 -9.30
CA GLU A 348 -6.06 -20.33 -10.63
C GLU A 348 -5.81 -21.78 -11.02
N LYS A 349 -6.50 -22.73 -10.37
CA LYS A 349 -6.43 -24.13 -10.77
C LYS A 349 -6.78 -24.26 -12.27
N ASP A 350 -5.92 -24.85 -13.08
CA ASP A 350 -6.10 -25.00 -14.53
C ASP A 350 -6.14 -23.66 -15.32
N GLU A 351 -5.66 -22.55 -14.76
CA GLU A 351 -5.53 -21.24 -15.42
C GLU A 351 -4.04 -20.84 -15.53
N GLU A 352 -3.72 -19.88 -16.40
CA GLU A 352 -2.36 -19.31 -16.46
C GLU A 352 -2.10 -18.49 -15.17
N PRO A 353 -0.98 -18.72 -14.47
CA PRO A 353 -0.69 -18.03 -13.22
C PRO A 353 -0.64 -16.50 -13.36
N GLY A 354 -1.31 -15.77 -12.47
CA GLY A 354 -1.34 -14.30 -12.45
C GLY A 354 -2.47 -13.66 -13.26
N THR A 355 -3.37 -14.45 -13.85
CA THR A 355 -4.55 -13.96 -14.58
C THR A 355 -5.73 -13.60 -13.66
N ILE A 356 -5.85 -14.26 -12.51
CA ILE A 356 -6.89 -14.01 -11.50
C ILE A 356 -6.29 -13.35 -10.26
N VAL A 357 -5.14 -13.84 -9.78
CA VAL A 357 -4.50 -13.44 -8.53
C VAL A 357 -3.20 -12.67 -8.82
N LEU A 358 -3.29 -11.35 -8.74
CA LEU A 358 -2.15 -10.44 -8.82
C LEU A 358 -1.52 -10.24 -7.44
N GLU A 359 -0.19 -10.14 -7.42
CA GLU A 359 0.59 -9.92 -6.22
C GLU A 359 1.48 -8.69 -6.39
N HIS A 360 1.32 -7.69 -5.51
CA HIS A 360 2.02 -6.42 -5.64
C HIS A 360 2.45 -5.84 -4.27
N HIS A 361 3.70 -6.05 -3.88
CA HIS A 361 4.18 -5.68 -2.52
C HIS A 361 5.52 -4.92 -2.46
N SER A 362 6.16 -4.59 -3.58
CA SER A 362 7.49 -3.98 -3.60
C SER A 362 7.53 -2.63 -4.33
N ASN A 363 8.34 -1.69 -3.83
CA ASN A 363 8.72 -0.47 -4.56
C ASN A 363 9.81 -0.72 -5.61
N ILE A 364 10.49 -1.87 -5.53
CA ILE A 364 11.46 -2.36 -6.51
C ILE A 364 10.79 -3.53 -7.23
N GLU A 365 10.66 -3.44 -8.55
CA GLU A 365 9.87 -4.31 -9.43
C GLU A 365 9.62 -5.76 -8.91
N PRO A 366 8.37 -6.28 -8.98
CA PRO A 366 7.94 -7.51 -8.32
C PRO A 366 8.80 -8.76 -8.58
N VAL A 367 8.87 -9.62 -7.55
CA VAL A 367 9.74 -10.81 -7.39
C VAL A 367 9.47 -11.94 -8.41
N ARG A 368 8.42 -11.86 -9.26
CA ARG A 368 8.03 -12.99 -10.12
C ARG A 368 7.60 -12.70 -11.56
N GLU A 369 7.71 -11.50 -12.08
CA GLU A 369 6.91 -11.20 -13.27
C GLU A 369 7.54 -11.65 -14.61
N THR A 370 6.74 -12.43 -15.36
CA THR A 370 6.64 -12.32 -16.82
C THR A 370 6.30 -10.87 -17.17
N TRP A 371 6.57 -10.42 -18.39
CA TRP A 371 6.28 -9.02 -18.77
C TRP A 371 4.83 -8.58 -18.46
N GLN A 372 3.87 -9.52 -18.44
CA GLN A 372 2.45 -9.34 -18.16
C GLN A 372 2.18 -8.79 -16.75
N GLY A 373 2.84 -9.34 -15.72
CA GLY A 373 2.59 -8.89 -14.35
C GLY A 373 2.94 -7.41 -14.14
N LYS A 374 4.00 -6.92 -14.81
CA LYS A 374 4.43 -5.51 -14.67
C LYS A 374 3.36 -4.53 -15.14
N LEU A 375 2.59 -4.93 -16.14
CA LEU A 375 1.48 -4.14 -16.64
C LEU A 375 0.28 -4.23 -15.69
N LEU A 376 -0.04 -5.42 -15.19
CA LEU A 376 -1.17 -5.63 -14.28
C LEU A 376 -0.98 -4.96 -12.91
N SER A 377 0.25 -4.96 -12.38
CA SER A 377 0.59 -4.23 -11.15
C SER A 377 0.50 -2.72 -11.30
N SER A 378 0.53 -2.19 -12.53
CA SER A 378 0.44 -0.76 -12.80
C SER A 378 -0.96 -0.18 -12.63
N ASN A 379 -2.01 -1.02 -12.73
CA ASN A 379 -3.40 -0.57 -12.66
C ASN A 379 -4.31 -1.39 -11.74
N TRP A 380 -3.90 -2.57 -11.26
CA TRP A 380 -4.74 -3.45 -10.44
C TRP A 380 -6.03 -3.90 -11.15
N GLU A 381 -5.95 -4.20 -12.45
CA GLU A 381 -7.11 -4.60 -13.28
C GLU A 381 -7.65 -6.02 -12.97
N THR A 382 -6.86 -6.87 -12.30
CA THR A 382 -7.19 -8.28 -12.07
C THR A 382 -8.32 -8.53 -11.05
N PRO A 383 -9.02 -9.67 -11.14
CA PRO A 383 -10.09 -10.08 -10.22
C PRO A 383 -9.73 -10.04 -8.72
N VAL A 384 -8.56 -10.53 -8.35
CA VAL A 384 -8.09 -10.59 -6.96
C VAL A 384 -6.70 -9.98 -6.89
N VAL A 385 -6.54 -8.92 -6.11
CA VAL A 385 -5.28 -8.18 -5.98
C VAL A 385 -4.77 -8.29 -4.55
N PHE A 386 -3.64 -8.96 -4.35
CA PHE A 386 -2.89 -8.92 -3.09
C PHE A 386 -1.90 -7.76 -3.11
N THR A 387 -2.03 -6.86 -2.15
CA THR A 387 -1.18 -5.66 -2.06
C THR A 387 -0.83 -5.31 -0.62
N THR A 388 0.03 -4.31 -0.43
CA THR A 388 0.39 -3.83 0.91
C THR A 388 -0.41 -2.62 1.35
N MET A 389 -0.52 -2.40 2.67
CA MET A 389 -1.03 -1.14 3.24
C MET A 389 -0.25 0.07 2.69
N VAL A 390 1.06 -0.07 2.50
CA VAL A 390 1.91 0.95 1.87
C VAL A 390 1.42 1.28 0.47
N GLN A 391 1.30 0.29 -0.41
CA GLN A 391 0.85 0.51 -1.79
C GLN A 391 -0.58 1.06 -1.86
N PHE A 392 -1.47 0.64 -0.95
CA PHE A 392 -2.81 1.19 -0.83
C PHE A 392 -2.77 2.69 -0.49
N LEU A 393 -2.02 3.08 0.53
CA LEU A 393 -1.90 4.50 0.91
C LEU A 393 -1.18 5.34 -0.15
N GLU A 394 -0.14 4.82 -0.79
CA GLU A 394 0.57 5.49 -1.90
C GLU A 394 -0.34 5.68 -3.14
N THR A 395 -1.28 4.78 -3.37
CA THR A 395 -2.30 4.92 -4.43
C THR A 395 -3.18 6.14 -4.16
N LEU A 396 -3.58 6.35 -2.90
CA LEU A 396 -4.47 7.43 -2.47
C LEU A 396 -3.78 8.78 -2.28
N PHE A 397 -2.55 8.80 -1.77
CA PHE A 397 -1.90 10.04 -1.31
C PHE A 397 -0.50 10.26 -1.88
N GLY A 398 0.11 9.25 -2.51
CA GLY A 398 1.47 9.31 -3.04
C GLY A 398 1.63 10.26 -4.22
N SER A 399 2.88 10.63 -4.48
CA SER A 399 3.29 11.51 -5.58
C SER A 399 3.41 10.81 -6.94
N GLY A 400 3.41 11.60 -8.01
CA GLY A 400 3.52 11.12 -9.38
C GLY A 400 2.25 10.47 -9.91
N THR A 401 2.38 9.81 -11.07
CA THR A 401 1.25 9.21 -11.82
C THR A 401 1.17 7.70 -11.66
N ALA A 402 2.29 7.03 -11.36
CA ALA A 402 2.37 5.56 -11.38
C ALA A 402 1.47 4.88 -10.33
N SER A 403 1.45 5.37 -9.09
CA SER A 403 0.55 4.84 -8.05
C SER A 403 -0.89 5.31 -8.25
N ALA A 404 -1.07 6.56 -8.69
CA ALA A 404 -2.39 7.16 -8.90
C ALA A 404 -3.23 6.39 -9.92
N ARG A 405 -2.63 5.77 -10.95
CA ARG A 405 -3.32 4.93 -11.95
C ARG A 405 -4.19 3.81 -11.37
N ARG A 406 -3.84 3.31 -10.17
CA ARG A 406 -4.54 2.19 -9.52
C ARG A 406 -5.82 2.60 -8.81
N MET A 407 -5.98 3.89 -8.49
CA MET A 407 -7.04 4.36 -7.60
C MET A 407 -8.45 4.10 -8.14
N HIS A 408 -8.70 4.29 -9.44
CA HIS A 408 -10.04 4.07 -10.00
C HIS A 408 -10.48 2.60 -9.94
N ASN A 409 -9.53 1.66 -9.87
CA ASN A 409 -9.80 0.23 -9.70
C ASN A 409 -10.10 -0.16 -8.24
N LEU A 410 -10.10 0.81 -7.31
CA LEU A 410 -10.67 0.65 -5.97
C LEU A 410 -12.17 0.94 -5.93
N ALA A 411 -12.78 1.42 -7.03
CA ALA A 411 -14.23 1.58 -7.16
C ALA A 411 -14.90 0.23 -7.49
N ASN A 412 -16.14 0.05 -7.03
CA ASN A 412 -16.90 -1.19 -7.14
C ASN A 412 -16.07 -2.42 -6.72
N ALA A 413 -15.35 -2.35 -5.59
CA ALA A 413 -14.47 -3.42 -5.13
C ALA A 413 -14.79 -3.83 -3.69
N VAL A 414 -14.41 -5.05 -3.30
CA VAL A 414 -14.34 -5.45 -1.88
C VAL A 414 -12.91 -5.28 -1.39
N LEU A 415 -12.72 -4.39 -0.43
CA LEU A 415 -11.42 -4.06 0.17
C LEU A 415 -11.24 -4.82 1.49
N VAL A 416 -10.37 -5.82 1.52
CA VAL A 416 -10.10 -6.62 2.72
C VAL A 416 -8.79 -6.15 3.33
N PHE A 417 -8.85 -5.54 4.51
CA PHE A 417 -7.68 -5.09 5.25
C PHE A 417 -7.32 -6.12 6.33
N ASP A 418 -6.24 -6.86 6.13
CA ASP A 418 -5.73 -7.79 7.12
C ASP A 418 -4.87 -7.05 8.15
N GLU A 419 -4.98 -7.43 9.42
CA GLU A 419 -4.26 -6.82 10.54
C GLU A 419 -4.32 -5.28 10.52
N ILE A 420 -5.54 -4.72 10.39
CA ILE A 420 -5.81 -3.27 10.25
C ILE A 420 -5.17 -2.39 11.35
N GLN A 421 -4.89 -2.94 12.53
CA GLN A 421 -4.24 -2.22 13.64
C GLN A 421 -2.82 -1.73 13.31
N THR A 422 -2.19 -2.27 12.27
CA THR A 422 -0.89 -1.81 11.76
C THR A 422 -0.95 -0.50 10.97
N LEU A 423 -2.14 0.07 10.75
CA LEU A 423 -2.30 1.36 10.09
C LEU A 423 -1.41 2.42 10.78
N PRO A 424 -0.52 3.11 10.05
CA PRO A 424 0.35 4.11 10.65
C PRO A 424 -0.47 5.18 11.36
N ILE A 425 -0.13 5.49 12.62
CA ILE A 425 -0.94 6.38 13.47
C ILE A 425 -1.21 7.72 12.80
N ARG A 426 -0.25 8.23 12.02
CA ARG A 426 -0.34 9.52 11.35
C ARG A 426 -1.34 9.55 10.20
N CYS A 427 -1.69 8.38 9.67
CA CYS A 427 -2.59 8.23 8.52
C CYS A 427 -4.05 8.01 8.94
N VAL A 428 -4.38 7.91 10.24
CA VAL A 428 -5.71 7.47 10.69
C VAL A 428 -6.84 8.32 10.10
N HIS A 429 -6.79 9.64 10.25
CA HIS A 429 -7.87 10.50 9.74
C HIS A 429 -7.93 10.52 8.20
N LEU A 430 -6.77 10.50 7.53
CA LEU A 430 -6.68 10.41 6.07
C LEU A 430 -7.31 9.12 5.55
N PHE A 431 -6.96 7.99 6.17
CA PHE A 431 -7.49 6.66 5.88
C PHE A 431 -9.00 6.62 6.08
N CYS A 432 -9.50 7.17 7.20
CA CYS A 432 -10.93 7.19 7.48
C CYS A 432 -11.72 7.94 6.41
N HIS A 433 -11.26 9.13 6.00
CA HIS A 433 -11.92 9.88 4.92
C HIS A 433 -11.87 9.13 3.58
N ALA A 434 -10.73 8.52 3.25
CA ALA A 434 -10.57 7.79 2.01
C ALA A 434 -11.43 6.53 1.95
N LEU A 435 -11.47 5.73 3.02
CA LEU A 435 -12.27 4.51 3.06
C LEU A 435 -13.77 4.84 3.01
N ASN A 436 -14.21 5.84 3.77
CA ASN A 436 -15.59 6.34 3.68
C ASN A 436 -15.90 6.79 2.26
N PHE A 437 -15.02 7.55 1.60
CA PHE A 437 -15.21 7.98 0.21
C PHE A 437 -15.35 6.79 -0.75
N LEU A 438 -14.49 5.77 -0.64
CA LEU A 438 -14.54 4.59 -1.52
C LEU A 438 -15.86 3.82 -1.37
N VAL A 439 -16.35 3.66 -0.14
CA VAL A 439 -17.62 2.95 0.11
C VAL A 439 -18.83 3.80 -0.29
N GLU A 440 -18.83 5.08 0.09
CA GLU A 440 -20.00 5.97 -0.06
C GLU A 440 -20.18 6.53 -1.48
N GLU A 441 -19.08 6.78 -2.20
CA GLU A 441 -19.09 7.51 -3.47
C GLU A 441 -18.60 6.66 -4.67
N CYS A 442 -17.80 5.62 -4.40
CA CYS A 442 -17.25 4.72 -5.42
C CYS A 442 -17.89 3.31 -5.42
N GLY A 443 -18.88 3.05 -4.57
CA GLY A 443 -19.68 1.82 -4.60
C GLY A 443 -18.98 0.58 -4.05
N SER A 444 -17.89 0.74 -3.31
CA SER A 444 -17.11 -0.37 -2.74
C SER A 444 -17.64 -0.83 -1.38
N SER A 445 -17.16 -1.99 -0.91
CA SER A 445 -17.34 -2.48 0.47
C SER A 445 -15.98 -2.72 1.10
N ALA A 446 -15.88 -2.69 2.43
CA ALA A 446 -14.64 -2.92 3.14
C ALA A 446 -14.81 -3.86 4.32
N VAL A 447 -13.80 -4.70 4.57
CA VAL A 447 -13.72 -5.58 5.75
C VAL A 447 -12.40 -5.36 6.45
N LEU A 448 -12.46 -4.95 7.72
CA LEU A 448 -11.29 -4.72 8.56
C LEU A 448 -11.07 -5.95 9.45
N CYS A 449 -10.10 -6.78 9.09
CA CYS A 449 -9.83 -8.06 9.75
C CYS A 449 -8.70 -7.90 10.77
N THR A 450 -8.89 -8.39 12.00
CA THR A 450 -7.80 -8.51 12.99
C THR A 450 -8.22 -9.34 14.20
N ALA A 451 -7.25 -9.71 15.05
CA ALA A 451 -7.55 -10.20 16.40
C ALA A 451 -7.76 -9.05 17.40
N THR A 452 -7.25 -7.86 17.12
CA THR A 452 -7.23 -6.71 18.04
C THR A 452 -7.80 -5.49 17.35
N GLN A 453 -9.13 -5.40 17.28
CA GLN A 453 -9.84 -4.40 16.48
C GLN A 453 -9.58 -2.97 17.00
N PRO A 454 -8.98 -2.07 16.19
CA PRO A 454 -8.81 -0.68 16.59
C PRO A 454 -10.14 0.08 16.50
N LEU A 455 -10.30 1.10 17.34
CA LEU A 455 -11.52 1.93 17.43
C LEU A 455 -11.63 2.99 16.33
N LEU A 456 -11.45 2.59 15.06
CA LEU A 456 -11.46 3.53 13.93
C LEU A 456 -12.83 4.19 13.67
N GLY A 457 -13.92 3.58 14.16
CA GLY A 457 -15.26 4.18 14.18
C GLY A 457 -15.54 5.08 15.39
N ASN A 458 -14.61 5.16 16.36
CA ASN A 458 -14.76 5.91 17.60
C ASN A 458 -13.40 6.51 18.02
N VAL A 459 -12.82 7.32 17.13
CA VAL A 459 -11.53 7.99 17.36
C VAL A 459 -11.73 9.31 18.13
N PRO A 460 -10.72 9.81 18.86
CA PRO A 460 -10.75 11.18 19.39
C PRO A 460 -10.81 12.18 18.22
N ASN A 461 -11.50 13.31 18.44
CA ASN A 461 -11.74 14.34 17.43
C ASN A 461 -12.40 13.75 16.16
N PRO A 462 -13.59 13.13 16.29
CA PRO A 462 -14.25 12.44 15.18
C PRO A 462 -14.55 13.35 13.99
N GLU A 463 -14.66 14.67 14.21
CA GLU A 463 -14.82 15.69 13.19
C GLU A 463 -13.64 15.76 12.21
N LYS A 464 -12.44 15.33 12.62
CA LYS A 464 -11.25 15.24 11.76
C LYS A 464 -11.23 14.01 10.85
N GLY A 465 -12.16 13.07 11.06
CA GLY A 465 -12.33 11.87 10.24
C GLY A 465 -12.32 10.58 11.05
N GLN A 466 -13.47 9.91 11.11
CA GLN A 466 -13.64 8.55 11.64
C GLN A 466 -14.35 7.66 10.63
N LEU A 467 -14.27 6.33 10.79
CA LEU A 467 -15.01 5.40 9.94
C LEU A 467 -16.50 5.43 10.23
N ARG A 468 -17.28 5.32 9.15
CA ARG A 468 -18.73 5.12 9.19
C ARG A 468 -18.99 3.64 8.97
N LEU A 469 -19.01 2.90 10.08
CA LEU A 469 -19.27 1.46 10.06
C LEU A 469 -20.71 1.18 9.62
N ALA A 470 -20.92 0.00 9.03
CA ALA A 470 -22.27 -0.49 8.72
C ALA A 470 -23.10 -0.69 9.99
N ASP A 471 -24.41 -0.81 9.83
CA ASP A 471 -25.27 -1.30 10.91
C ASP A 471 -24.90 -2.76 11.21
N ASP A 472 -24.71 -3.09 12.49
CA ASP A 472 -24.17 -4.38 12.94
C ASP A 472 -22.86 -4.77 12.23
N PRO A 473 -21.77 -4.00 12.42
CA PRO A 473 -20.61 -4.09 11.53
C PRO A 473 -19.75 -5.35 11.73
N GLU A 474 -19.86 -6.03 12.87
CA GLU A 474 -19.06 -7.21 13.16
C GLU A 474 -19.61 -8.43 12.41
N LEU A 475 -18.75 -9.10 11.65
CA LEU A 475 -19.15 -10.29 10.89
C LEU A 475 -19.25 -11.53 11.77
N MET A 476 -18.49 -11.60 12.87
CA MET A 476 -18.52 -12.74 13.79
C MET A 476 -19.60 -12.60 14.86
N PRO A 477 -20.48 -13.61 15.04
CA PRO A 477 -21.33 -13.69 16.22
C PRO A 477 -20.49 -14.00 17.47
N ASP A 478 -20.95 -13.51 18.63
CA ASP A 478 -20.45 -13.84 19.98
C ASP A 478 -18.91 -13.91 20.10
N LEU A 479 -18.27 -12.75 20.03
CA LEU A 479 -16.82 -12.62 20.17
C LEU A 479 -16.29 -13.20 21.49
N ALA A 480 -17.03 -13.05 22.59
CA ALA A 480 -16.60 -13.54 23.89
C ALA A 480 -16.45 -15.06 23.87
N GLU A 481 -17.41 -15.77 23.27
CA GLU A 481 -17.34 -17.22 23.12
C GLU A 481 -16.21 -17.64 22.16
N LEU A 482 -16.06 -16.96 21.03
CA LEU A 482 -15.01 -17.26 20.05
C LEU A 482 -13.61 -17.17 20.67
N PHE A 483 -13.34 -16.12 21.45
CA PHE A 483 -12.06 -15.96 22.15
C PHE A 483 -11.88 -17.01 23.25
N ARG A 484 -12.96 -17.35 23.98
CA ARG A 484 -12.92 -18.42 24.99
C ARG A 484 -12.57 -19.78 24.39
N GLN A 485 -13.17 -20.14 23.26
CA GLN A 485 -12.91 -21.42 22.56
C GLN A 485 -11.51 -21.49 21.95
N LEU A 486 -10.92 -20.34 21.59
CA LEU A 486 -9.55 -20.24 21.05
C LEU A 486 -8.49 -20.00 22.13
N ARG A 487 -8.87 -19.88 23.41
CA ARG A 487 -7.96 -19.66 24.52
C ARG A 487 -7.06 -20.88 24.72
N ARG A 488 -5.80 -20.74 24.29
CA ARG A 488 -4.77 -21.78 24.32
C ARG A 488 -3.50 -21.39 25.06
N VAL A 489 -3.49 -20.20 25.66
CA VAL A 489 -2.33 -19.61 26.34
C VAL A 489 -2.69 -19.14 27.74
N ARG A 490 -1.69 -19.10 28.62
CA ARG A 490 -1.77 -18.44 29.93
C ARG A 490 -0.73 -17.32 29.98
N PHE A 491 -1.17 -16.12 30.37
CA PHE A 491 -0.28 -14.98 30.54
C PHE A 491 0.35 -14.98 31.93
N VAL A 492 1.67 -14.83 31.99
CA VAL A 492 2.44 -14.66 33.23
C VAL A 492 3.00 -13.25 33.26
N ASP A 493 2.55 -12.46 34.25
CA ASP A 493 2.91 -11.06 34.41
C ASP A 493 4.23 -10.88 35.16
N HIS A 494 5.26 -10.39 34.47
CA HIS A 494 6.54 -9.96 35.07
C HIS A 494 6.73 -8.44 35.00
N THR A 495 5.66 -7.66 34.81
CA THR A 495 5.75 -6.21 34.59
C THR A 495 6.04 -5.39 35.86
N LYS A 496 5.76 -5.94 37.05
CA LYS A 496 6.08 -5.30 38.35
C LYS A 496 7.50 -5.53 38.83
N SER A 497 8.21 -6.49 38.24
CA SER A 497 9.58 -6.84 38.59
C SER A 497 10.47 -6.68 37.36
N PRO A 498 10.90 -5.44 37.02
CA PRO A 498 11.68 -5.20 35.81
C PRO A 498 12.96 -6.04 35.78
N MET A 499 13.24 -6.63 34.62
CA MET A 499 14.37 -7.55 34.43
C MET A 499 15.51 -6.91 33.64
N ASN A 500 16.73 -7.34 33.90
CA ASN A 500 17.91 -7.08 33.07
C ASN A 500 18.10 -8.20 32.02
N LEU A 501 19.15 -8.08 31.19
CA LEU A 501 19.43 -9.03 30.12
C LEU A 501 19.66 -10.47 30.64
N GLU A 502 20.45 -10.61 31.70
CA GLU A 502 20.80 -11.91 32.29
C GLU A 502 19.55 -12.61 32.84
N GLN A 503 18.70 -11.89 33.57
CA GLN A 503 17.45 -12.42 34.13
C GLN A 503 16.48 -12.89 33.03
N VAL A 504 16.38 -12.15 31.92
CA VAL A 504 15.57 -12.59 30.76
C VAL A 504 16.18 -13.82 30.11
N GLY A 505 17.51 -13.87 29.96
CA GLY A 505 18.21 -15.03 29.43
C GLY A 505 18.03 -16.28 30.29
N ASP A 506 18.13 -16.14 31.62
CA ASP A 506 17.94 -17.24 32.56
C ASP A 506 16.51 -17.78 32.52
N LEU A 507 15.52 -16.89 32.42
CA LEU A 507 14.11 -17.27 32.21
C LEU A 507 13.92 -18.01 30.87
N ALA A 508 14.54 -17.53 29.80
CA ALA A 508 14.45 -18.18 28.48
C ALA A 508 15.04 -19.60 28.50
N LEU A 509 16.17 -19.76 29.18
CA LEU A 509 16.85 -21.04 29.36
C LEU A 509 16.05 -21.99 30.27
N SER A 510 15.40 -21.49 31.32
CA SER A 510 14.53 -22.33 32.16
C SER A 510 13.31 -22.81 31.37
N GLU A 511 12.64 -21.93 30.65
CA GLU A 511 11.46 -22.26 29.85
C GLU A 511 11.80 -23.25 28.72
N GLN A 512 12.93 -23.10 28.03
CA GLN A 512 13.37 -24.10 27.04
C GLN A 512 13.61 -25.46 27.70
N ARG A 513 14.24 -25.52 28.88
CA ARG A 513 14.49 -26.80 29.58
C ARG A 513 13.20 -27.46 30.04
N GLU A 514 12.26 -26.70 30.56
CA GLU A 514 11.01 -27.21 31.14
C GLU A 514 9.94 -27.53 30.09
N LYS A 515 9.82 -26.70 29.05
CA LYS A 515 8.79 -26.79 28.01
C LYS A 515 9.31 -27.38 26.69
N GLY A 516 10.61 -27.63 26.60
CA GLY A 516 11.30 -28.09 25.38
C GLY A 516 11.66 -26.94 24.44
N ASN A 517 10.77 -25.98 24.21
CA ASN A 517 11.06 -24.87 23.32
C ASN A 517 10.55 -23.52 23.85
N CYS A 518 11.30 -22.46 23.53
CA CYS A 518 11.03 -21.10 23.96
C CYS A 518 11.32 -20.10 22.85
N LEU A 519 10.41 -19.16 22.63
CA LEU A 519 10.59 -18.03 21.72
C LEU A 519 10.69 -16.74 22.54
N VAL A 520 11.78 -15.99 22.38
CA VAL A 520 11.98 -14.69 23.01
C VAL A 520 11.85 -13.59 21.99
N ILE A 521 10.92 -12.67 22.20
CA ILE A 521 10.66 -11.53 21.31
C ILE A 521 11.01 -10.23 22.01
N VAL A 522 11.95 -9.49 21.43
CA VAL A 522 12.48 -8.24 21.97
C VAL A 522 12.18 -7.04 21.06
N ASN A 523 12.25 -5.82 21.59
CA ASN A 523 11.92 -4.64 20.79
C ASN A 523 13.09 -4.13 19.92
N THR A 524 14.34 -4.44 20.29
CA THR A 524 15.52 -3.88 19.64
C THR A 524 16.50 -4.95 19.19
N LYS A 525 17.21 -4.69 18.09
CA LYS A 525 18.23 -5.60 17.54
C LYS A 525 19.38 -5.85 18.52
N SER A 526 19.78 -4.82 19.28
CA SER A 526 20.85 -4.95 20.26
C SER A 526 20.49 -5.92 21.38
N TRP A 527 19.24 -5.90 21.84
CA TRP A 527 18.75 -6.88 22.82
C TRP A 527 18.67 -8.29 22.24
N ALA A 528 18.27 -8.44 20.97
CA ALA A 528 18.17 -9.75 20.33
C ALA A 528 19.55 -10.41 20.24
N VAL A 529 20.54 -9.66 19.74
CA VAL A 529 21.94 -10.13 19.67
C VAL A 529 22.52 -10.38 21.06
N GLY A 530 22.27 -9.49 22.03
CA GLY A 530 22.78 -9.64 23.39
C GLY A 530 22.24 -10.89 24.09
N LEU A 531 20.93 -11.15 24.01
CA LEU A 531 20.32 -12.35 24.58
C LEU A 531 20.76 -13.62 23.85
N TYR A 532 20.86 -13.59 22.53
CA TYR A 532 21.38 -14.70 21.74
C TYR A 532 22.79 -15.08 22.23
N ARG A 533 23.72 -14.11 22.32
CA ARG A 533 25.09 -14.34 22.81
C ARG A 533 25.09 -14.90 24.23
N TYR A 534 24.35 -14.28 25.15
CA TYR A 534 24.24 -14.75 26.53
C TYR A 534 23.78 -16.22 26.62
N CYS A 535 22.75 -16.59 25.86
CA CYS A 535 22.21 -17.95 25.87
C CYS A 535 23.16 -18.96 25.20
N SER A 536 23.84 -18.56 24.12
CA SER A 536 24.83 -19.40 23.43
C SER A 536 26.07 -19.68 24.29
N GLU A 537 26.54 -18.69 25.06
CA GLU A 537 27.68 -18.84 25.98
C GLU A 537 27.42 -19.86 27.10
N LYS A 538 26.17 -20.06 27.49
CA LYS A 538 25.77 -21.09 28.48
C LYS A 538 25.80 -22.52 27.92
N LYS A 539 26.29 -22.71 26.69
CA LYS A 539 26.43 -24.01 25.98
C LYS A 539 25.12 -24.77 25.83
N THR A 540 24.02 -24.04 25.72
CA THR A 540 22.70 -24.60 25.43
C THR A 540 22.63 -25.02 23.97
N LYS A 541 22.02 -26.18 23.70
CA LYS A 541 21.85 -26.65 22.31
C LYS A 541 20.75 -25.85 21.60
N ASN A 542 20.91 -25.68 20.29
CA ASN A 542 19.87 -25.18 19.38
C ASN A 542 19.34 -23.78 19.78
N VAL A 543 20.26 -22.84 19.97
CA VAL A 543 19.96 -21.42 20.18
C VAL A 543 20.05 -20.71 18.83
N PHE A 544 19.02 -19.97 18.46
CA PHE A 544 18.91 -19.28 17.17
C PHE A 544 18.59 -17.80 17.36
N HIS A 545 18.93 -16.99 16.35
CA HIS A 545 18.62 -15.56 16.29
C HIS A 545 17.90 -15.20 14.99
N LEU A 546 16.93 -14.28 15.06
CA LEU A 546 16.23 -13.73 13.89
C LEU A 546 16.07 -12.21 14.02
N SER A 547 16.48 -11.48 12.97
CA SER A 547 16.26 -10.03 12.93
C SER A 547 16.20 -9.49 11.51
N THR A 548 15.78 -8.23 11.38
CA THR A 548 15.81 -7.50 10.10
C THR A 548 17.22 -7.08 9.67
N SER A 549 18.28 -7.41 10.41
CA SER A 549 19.68 -7.29 9.92
C SER A 549 20.09 -8.46 9.03
N MET A 550 19.32 -9.55 9.02
CA MET A 550 19.53 -10.68 8.12
C MET A 550 18.78 -10.44 6.80
N CYS A 551 19.26 -11.01 5.69
CA CYS A 551 18.51 -10.95 4.42
C CYS A 551 17.36 -11.97 4.43
N ALA A 552 16.44 -11.88 3.46
CA ALA A 552 15.31 -12.80 3.39
C ALA A 552 15.75 -14.26 3.28
N ALA A 553 16.72 -14.56 2.41
CA ALA A 553 17.25 -15.91 2.25
C ALA A 553 17.81 -16.48 3.56
N HIS A 554 18.57 -15.68 4.30
CA HIS A 554 19.13 -16.07 5.60
C HIS A 554 18.03 -16.39 6.62
N ARG A 555 17.02 -15.52 6.75
CA ARG A 555 15.90 -15.76 7.66
C ARG A 555 15.13 -17.03 7.32
N THR A 556 14.92 -17.30 6.02
CA THR A 556 14.23 -18.52 5.57
C THR A 556 15.00 -19.78 5.99
N ALA A 557 16.33 -19.80 5.80
CA ALA A 557 17.16 -20.94 6.19
C ALA A 557 17.05 -21.25 7.70
N ILE A 558 17.16 -20.24 8.55
CA ILE A 558 17.01 -20.40 10.01
C ILE A 558 15.60 -20.92 10.36
N LEU A 559 14.56 -20.38 9.74
CA LEU A 559 13.18 -20.80 10.00
C LEU A 559 12.91 -22.25 9.58
N GLU A 560 13.49 -22.71 8.48
CA GLU A 560 13.40 -24.10 8.04
C GLU A 560 14.10 -25.05 9.02
N GLU A 561 15.27 -24.67 9.52
CA GLU A 561 15.98 -25.44 10.55
C GLU A 561 15.19 -25.51 11.86
N VAL A 562 14.70 -24.37 12.36
CA VAL A 562 13.86 -24.30 13.56
C VAL A 562 12.61 -25.17 13.39
N ARG A 563 11.92 -25.11 12.24
CA ARG A 563 10.76 -25.97 11.96
C ARG A 563 11.11 -27.46 12.01
N SER A 564 12.23 -27.84 11.41
CA SER A 564 12.71 -29.24 11.43
C SER A 564 12.97 -29.74 12.84
N LEU A 565 13.61 -28.93 13.69
CA LEU A 565 13.90 -29.27 15.08
C LEU A 565 12.62 -29.33 15.94
N LEU A 566 11.72 -28.38 15.78
CA LEU A 566 10.42 -28.38 16.46
C LEU A 566 9.59 -29.62 16.09
N ALA A 567 9.59 -30.02 14.81
CA ALA A 567 8.90 -31.23 14.36
C ALA A 567 9.50 -32.51 14.98
N LYS A 568 10.81 -32.54 15.21
CA LYS A 568 11.53 -33.63 15.90
C LYS A 568 11.38 -33.57 17.43
N LYS A 569 10.72 -32.54 17.97
CA LYS A 569 10.61 -32.26 19.41
C LYS A 569 11.97 -32.09 20.11
N GLU A 570 12.98 -31.64 19.36
CA GLU A 570 14.27 -31.27 19.93
C GLU A 570 14.16 -29.95 20.69
N PRO A 571 14.98 -29.72 21.73
CA PRO A 571 14.95 -28.45 22.43
C PRO A 571 15.33 -27.30 21.50
N VAL A 572 14.60 -26.18 21.53
CA VAL A 572 14.88 -25.01 20.67
C VAL A 572 14.65 -23.71 21.42
N LEU A 573 15.63 -22.80 21.37
CA LEU A 573 15.50 -21.43 21.86
C LEU A 573 15.70 -20.49 20.68
N LEU A 574 14.66 -19.71 20.36
CA LEU A 574 14.72 -18.72 19.30
C LEU A 574 14.60 -17.32 19.88
N VAL A 575 15.60 -16.46 19.66
CA VAL A 575 15.55 -15.04 20.00
C VAL A 575 15.26 -14.24 18.74
N SER A 576 14.24 -13.40 18.75
CA SER A 576 13.83 -12.62 17.58
C SER A 576 13.43 -11.20 17.94
N THR A 577 13.53 -10.28 16.98
CA THR A 577 12.77 -9.02 17.02
C THR A 577 11.30 -9.27 16.64
N GLN A 578 10.51 -8.20 16.47
CA GLN A 578 9.07 -8.25 16.11
C GLN A 578 8.77 -8.93 14.76
N LEU A 579 9.78 -9.26 13.95
CA LEU A 579 9.60 -9.89 12.64
C LEU A 579 8.82 -11.22 12.73
N ILE A 580 8.91 -11.92 13.85
CA ILE A 580 8.26 -13.21 14.07
C ILE A 580 6.77 -13.10 14.45
N GLU A 581 6.32 -11.91 14.88
CA GLU A 581 4.97 -11.68 15.40
C GLU A 581 3.92 -11.91 14.29
N CYS A 582 4.26 -11.60 13.04
CA CYS A 582 3.36 -11.72 11.90
C CYS A 582 4.00 -12.57 10.78
N GLY A 583 3.22 -13.49 10.19
CA GLY A 583 3.62 -14.12 8.93
C GLY A 583 4.43 -15.39 8.98
N VAL A 584 4.84 -15.84 10.17
CA VAL A 584 5.68 -17.02 10.30
C VAL A 584 4.86 -18.17 10.87
N ASP A 585 4.80 -19.27 10.12
CA ASP A 585 4.15 -20.49 10.57
C ASP A 585 5.11 -21.34 11.41
N ILE A 586 5.12 -21.06 12.71
CA ILE A 586 5.87 -21.75 13.77
C ILE A 586 5.04 -21.72 15.05
N SER A 587 5.32 -22.67 15.95
CA SER A 587 4.61 -22.83 17.21
C SER A 587 5.60 -23.17 18.31
N PHE A 588 5.48 -22.47 19.44
CA PHE A 588 6.30 -22.68 20.64
C PHE A 588 5.40 -22.94 21.85
N GLN A 589 5.88 -23.68 22.84
CA GLN A 589 5.18 -23.95 24.10
C GLN A 589 5.34 -22.81 25.12
N SER A 590 6.46 -22.08 25.04
CA SER A 590 6.71 -20.89 25.84
C SER A 590 7.10 -19.72 24.95
N VAL A 591 6.52 -18.55 25.21
CA VAL A 591 6.86 -17.29 24.54
C VAL A 591 7.16 -16.24 25.59
N ILE A 592 8.31 -15.61 25.50
CA ILE A 592 8.70 -14.46 26.32
C ILE A 592 8.63 -13.22 25.43
N ARG A 593 7.74 -12.29 25.75
CA ARG A 593 7.60 -11.02 25.04
C ARG A 593 8.01 -9.87 25.96
N LEU A 594 9.02 -9.09 25.54
CA LEU A 594 9.30 -7.83 26.22
C LEU A 594 8.10 -6.88 26.08
N ALA A 595 7.82 -6.07 27.10
CA ALA A 595 6.67 -5.19 27.11
C ALA A 595 6.66 -4.26 25.88
N ALA A 596 5.54 -4.28 25.17
CA ALA A 596 5.25 -3.54 23.94
C ALA A 596 3.75 -3.18 23.93
N GLY A 597 3.18 -2.83 22.78
CA GLY A 597 1.73 -2.68 22.63
C GLY A 597 0.96 -3.98 22.91
N LEU A 598 -0.29 -3.86 23.37
CA LEU A 598 -1.16 -5.03 23.63
C LEU A 598 -1.37 -5.85 22.36
N ASP A 599 -1.49 -5.19 21.22
CA ASP A 599 -1.57 -5.79 19.89
C ASP A 599 -0.35 -6.68 19.58
N SER A 600 0.87 -6.18 19.81
CA SER A 600 2.11 -6.97 19.65
C SER A 600 2.17 -8.16 20.61
N ILE A 601 1.70 -8.00 21.85
CA ILE A 601 1.66 -9.08 22.85
C ILE A 601 0.69 -10.19 22.42
N LEU A 602 -0.50 -9.84 21.92
CA LEU A 602 -1.48 -10.81 21.45
C LEU A 602 -1.06 -11.48 20.13
N GLN A 603 -0.34 -10.77 19.26
CA GLN A 603 0.29 -11.38 18.08
C GLN A 603 1.39 -12.38 18.46
N ALA A 604 2.24 -12.04 19.43
CA ALA A 604 3.23 -12.95 20.00
C ALA A 604 2.59 -14.18 20.63
N ALA A 605 1.49 -14.01 21.39
CA ALA A 605 0.70 -15.11 21.93
C ALA A 605 0.14 -16.03 20.83
N GLY A 606 -0.08 -15.51 19.62
CA GLY A 606 -0.45 -16.28 18.42
C GLY A 606 0.60 -17.26 17.89
N ARG A 607 1.83 -17.18 18.41
CA ARG A 607 2.92 -18.13 18.18
C ARG A 607 3.09 -19.14 19.32
N CYS A 608 2.34 -18.97 20.41
CA CYS A 608 2.33 -19.88 21.54
C CYS A 608 1.21 -20.92 21.39
N ASN A 609 1.56 -22.20 21.55
CA ASN A 609 0.67 -23.36 21.45
C ASN A 609 -0.26 -23.31 20.22
N ARG A 610 0.30 -22.89 19.07
CA ARG A 610 -0.46 -22.52 17.88
C ARG A 610 -1.20 -23.72 17.28
N ASN A 611 -0.62 -24.91 17.33
CA ASN A 611 -1.24 -26.13 16.81
C ASN A 611 -1.92 -26.95 17.91
N MET A 612 -2.14 -26.36 19.10
CA MET A 612 -2.73 -27.04 20.26
C MET A 612 -1.95 -28.30 20.64
N GLU A 613 -0.63 -28.19 20.67
CA GLU A 613 0.29 -29.28 21.00
C GLU A 613 0.22 -29.66 22.49
N SER A 614 -0.33 -28.80 23.34
CA SER A 614 -0.63 -29.01 24.76
C SER A 614 -1.96 -28.36 25.16
N ASP A 615 -2.43 -28.62 26.39
CA ASP A 615 -3.64 -27.96 26.92
C ASP A 615 -3.47 -26.44 26.97
N TYR A 616 -2.31 -25.95 27.40
CA TYR A 616 -1.96 -24.53 27.45
C TYR A 616 -0.48 -24.27 27.23
N GLY A 617 -0.16 -23.30 26.38
CA GLY A 617 1.16 -22.68 26.33
C GLY A 617 1.30 -21.52 27.31
N THR A 618 2.54 -21.11 27.60
CA THR A 618 2.83 -19.99 28.51
C THR A 618 3.30 -18.77 27.73
N VAL A 619 2.78 -17.58 28.08
CA VAL A 619 3.24 -16.30 27.53
C VAL A 619 3.70 -15.41 28.67
N HIS A 620 5.01 -15.18 28.77
CA HIS A 620 5.62 -14.30 29.76
C HIS A 620 5.70 -12.86 29.21
N ILE A 621 5.19 -11.90 29.98
CA ILE A 621 5.27 -10.48 29.62
C ILE A 621 6.27 -9.80 30.54
N VAL A 622 7.39 -9.37 29.98
CA VAL A 622 8.53 -8.88 30.77
C VAL A 622 8.73 -7.39 30.57
N ARG A 623 8.74 -6.61 31.65
CA ARG A 623 9.22 -5.22 31.61
C ARG A 623 10.73 -5.22 31.83
N ILE A 624 11.45 -4.41 31.04
CA ILE A 624 12.89 -4.20 31.21
C ILE A 624 13.15 -3.03 32.17
N VAL A 625 14.26 -3.08 32.93
CA VAL A 625 14.73 -1.97 33.76
C VAL A 625 14.93 -0.71 32.91
N ASP A 626 14.38 0.42 33.37
CA ASP A 626 14.42 1.68 32.65
C ASP A 626 15.88 2.10 32.37
N GLY A 627 16.15 2.50 31.12
CA GLY A 627 17.50 2.88 30.67
C GLY A 627 18.34 1.76 30.04
N LEU A 628 18.00 0.48 30.26
CA LEU A 628 18.72 -0.64 29.63
C LEU A 628 18.27 -0.93 28.19
N GLU A 629 17.10 -0.44 27.79
CA GLU A 629 16.55 -0.57 26.44
C GLU A 629 16.38 0.82 25.79
N ASN A 630 16.98 1.03 24.61
CA ASN A 630 16.84 2.28 23.88
C ASN A 630 15.75 2.18 22.79
N ILE A 631 14.52 2.49 23.19
CA ILE A 631 13.35 2.59 22.29
C ILE A 631 12.99 4.04 21.95
N ARG A 632 13.90 5.01 22.17
CA ARG A 632 13.61 6.45 21.95
C ARG A 632 13.19 6.77 20.51
N ARG A 633 13.66 5.97 19.55
CA ARG A 633 13.36 6.10 18.12
C ARG A 633 12.28 5.13 17.64
N LEU A 634 11.72 4.32 18.53
CA LEU A 634 10.64 3.37 18.24
C LEU A 634 9.36 3.89 18.90
N ASP A 635 8.87 5.04 18.40
CA ASP A 635 7.73 5.75 18.98
C ASP A 635 6.50 4.87 19.13
N ASP A 636 6.17 4.06 18.12
CA ASP A 636 5.03 3.14 18.19
C ASP A 636 5.15 2.13 19.34
N ILE A 637 6.32 1.50 19.48
CA ILE A 637 6.59 0.54 20.56
C ILE A 637 6.56 1.24 21.93
N ARG A 638 7.16 2.43 22.03
CA ARG A 638 7.23 3.19 23.29
C ARG A 638 5.85 3.62 23.76
N GLU A 639 5.07 4.25 22.89
CA GLU A 639 3.71 4.69 23.21
C GLU A 639 2.78 3.50 23.48
N GLY A 640 2.83 2.47 22.62
CA GLY A 640 2.07 1.22 22.82
C GLY A 640 2.38 0.54 24.14
N ARG A 641 3.67 0.43 24.51
CA ARG A 641 4.11 -0.10 25.82
C ARG A 641 3.56 0.70 26.99
N ASN A 642 3.65 2.03 26.93
CA ASN A 642 3.19 2.88 28.03
C ASN A 642 1.69 2.73 28.25
N VAL A 643 0.91 2.67 27.16
CA VAL A 643 -0.53 2.43 27.23
C VAL A 643 -0.84 1.02 27.73
N PHE A 644 -0.14 0.01 27.22
CA PHE A 644 -0.29 -1.38 27.68
C PHE A 644 -0.02 -1.50 29.19
N LEU A 645 1.09 -0.94 29.69
CA LEU A 645 1.42 -1.01 31.12
C LEU A 645 0.35 -0.35 31.99
N ARG A 646 -0.24 0.76 31.53
CA ARG A 646 -1.39 1.38 32.20
C ARG A 646 -2.59 0.45 32.25
N VAL A 647 -2.98 -0.13 31.11
CA VAL A 647 -4.12 -1.07 31.04
C VAL A 647 -3.86 -2.32 31.88
N MET A 648 -2.63 -2.85 31.84
CA MET A 648 -2.22 -3.98 32.64
C MET A 648 -2.34 -3.68 34.14
N ASP A 649 -1.95 -2.48 34.58
CA ASP A 649 -2.15 -2.06 35.97
C ASP A 649 -3.65 -1.94 36.34
N GLU A 650 -4.50 -1.42 35.44
CA GLU A 650 -5.95 -1.29 35.65
C GLU A 650 -6.65 -2.66 35.76
N TYR A 651 -6.22 -3.67 35.01
CA TYR A 651 -6.88 -4.99 34.92
C TYR A 651 -6.17 -6.12 35.68
N ARG A 652 -5.04 -5.85 36.34
CA ARG A 652 -4.19 -6.89 36.97
C ARG A 652 -4.97 -7.79 37.92
N GLU A 653 -5.74 -7.21 38.84
CA GLU A 653 -6.48 -7.99 39.84
C GLU A 653 -7.51 -8.93 39.20
N ARG A 654 -8.22 -8.45 38.16
CA ARG A 654 -9.18 -9.28 37.40
C ARG A 654 -8.49 -10.48 36.75
N ILE A 655 -7.34 -10.24 36.11
CA ILE A 655 -6.56 -11.28 35.42
C ILE A 655 -5.97 -12.29 36.42
N GLN A 656 -5.40 -11.82 37.53
CA GLN A 656 -4.81 -12.67 38.57
C GLN A 656 -5.85 -13.54 39.28
N ASN A 657 -7.08 -13.04 39.45
CA ASN A 657 -8.20 -13.78 40.02
C ASN A 657 -8.87 -14.74 39.02
N GLY A 658 -8.35 -14.86 37.79
CA GLY A 658 -8.89 -15.77 36.76
C GLY A 658 -10.22 -15.32 36.16
N MET A 659 -10.62 -14.06 36.36
CA MET A 659 -11.88 -13.48 35.88
C MET A 659 -11.74 -12.86 34.46
N GLY A 660 -10.82 -13.38 33.64
CA GLY A 660 -10.51 -12.87 32.31
C GLY A 660 -9.04 -12.99 31.95
N ASP A 661 -8.68 -12.63 30.73
CA ASP A 661 -7.28 -12.45 30.32
C ASP A 661 -7.10 -11.28 29.34
N LEU A 662 -5.86 -11.02 28.93
CA LEU A 662 -5.49 -9.90 28.05
C LEU A 662 -6.13 -9.94 26.65
N SER A 663 -6.72 -11.07 26.25
CA SER A 663 -7.41 -11.21 24.97
C SER A 663 -8.89 -10.87 25.04
N ASP A 664 -9.42 -10.58 26.24
CA ASP A 664 -10.82 -10.18 26.42
C ASP A 664 -11.12 -8.88 25.64
N PRO A 665 -12.22 -8.81 24.87
CA PRO A 665 -12.54 -7.67 24.00
C PRO A 665 -12.58 -6.30 24.72
N ASP A 666 -13.05 -6.26 25.96
CA ASP A 666 -13.17 -5.02 26.72
C ASP A 666 -11.80 -4.42 27.12
N ILE A 667 -10.79 -5.27 27.33
CA ILE A 667 -9.40 -4.85 27.60
C ILE A 667 -8.77 -4.28 26.33
N ILE A 668 -9.01 -4.93 25.18
CA ILE A 668 -8.53 -4.48 23.87
C ILE A 668 -9.14 -3.12 23.50
N GLU A 669 -10.45 -2.95 23.70
CA GLU A 669 -11.14 -1.67 23.50
C GLU A 669 -10.54 -0.58 24.39
N ARG A 670 -10.33 -0.85 25.68
CA ARG A 670 -9.70 0.10 26.61
C ARG A 670 -8.30 0.51 26.15
N TYR A 671 -7.49 -0.44 25.71
CA TYR A 671 -6.16 -0.18 25.16
C TYR A 671 -6.21 0.80 23.98
N PHE A 672 -7.04 0.53 22.97
CA PHE A 672 -7.11 1.40 21.80
C PHE A 672 -7.71 2.78 22.09
N SER A 673 -8.63 2.87 23.06
CA SER A 673 -9.15 4.15 23.54
C SER A 673 -8.03 5.06 24.06
N TYR A 674 -7.19 4.54 24.97
CA TYR A 674 -6.03 5.29 25.47
C TYR A 674 -4.98 5.53 24.38
N TYR A 675 -4.71 4.53 23.54
CA TYR A 675 -3.72 4.61 22.48
C TYR A 675 -4.02 5.73 21.48
N PHE A 676 -5.26 5.85 21.02
CA PHE A 676 -5.65 6.94 20.14
C PHE A 676 -5.72 8.28 20.87
N TYR A 677 -6.28 8.33 22.08
CA TYR A 677 -6.36 9.58 22.84
C TYR A 677 -4.98 10.20 23.09
N GLN A 678 -4.00 9.38 23.48
CA GLN A 678 -2.62 9.83 23.73
C GLN A 678 -1.92 10.30 22.45
N ARG A 679 -2.29 9.76 21.28
CA ARG A 679 -1.62 10.02 20.00
C ARG A 679 -2.43 10.90 19.04
N GLN A 680 -3.54 11.47 19.48
CA GLN A 680 -4.46 12.29 18.67
C GLN A 680 -3.78 13.44 17.91
N GLY A 681 -2.72 14.03 18.48
CA GLY A 681 -1.96 15.10 17.84
C GLY A 681 -1.19 14.65 16.58
N ARG A 682 -0.95 13.35 16.40
CA ARG A 682 -0.29 12.79 15.22
C ARG A 682 -1.28 12.31 14.15
N MET A 683 -2.55 12.08 14.49
CA MET A 683 -3.50 11.35 13.63
C MET A 683 -3.95 12.09 12.36
N ALA A 684 -3.66 13.38 12.26
CA ALA A 684 -3.95 14.23 11.10
C ALA A 684 -2.78 14.32 10.09
N TYR A 685 -1.70 13.56 10.31
CA TYR A 685 -0.45 13.64 9.56
C TYR A 685 0.20 15.04 9.62
N PRO A 686 0.84 15.40 10.75
CA PRO A 686 1.62 16.62 10.85
C PRO A 686 2.76 16.66 9.83
N CYS A 687 2.96 17.82 9.20
CA CYS A 687 4.05 18.08 8.26
C CYS A 687 4.65 19.47 8.49
N ASP A 688 5.90 19.64 8.04
CA ASP A 688 6.61 20.92 8.08
C ASP A 688 6.85 21.43 6.65
N LEU A 689 6.30 22.61 6.36
CA LEU A 689 6.41 23.29 5.08
C LEU A 689 7.41 24.45 5.20
N SER A 690 8.69 24.11 5.31
CA SER A 690 9.80 25.08 5.41
C SER A 690 9.66 26.05 6.59
N GLY A 691 9.36 25.53 7.78
CA GLY A 691 9.20 26.27 9.03
C GLY A 691 7.74 26.56 9.41
N LYS A 692 6.78 26.29 8.51
CA LYS A 692 5.34 26.40 8.79
C LYS A 692 4.76 25.01 9.09
N LYS A 693 4.35 24.80 10.34
CA LYS A 693 3.65 23.58 10.76
C LYS A 693 2.25 23.52 10.15
N ASP A 694 1.91 22.40 9.53
CA ASP A 694 0.57 22.13 9.01
C ASP A 694 0.27 20.62 9.09
N THR A 695 -0.79 20.17 8.44
CA THR A 695 -1.16 18.76 8.34
C THR A 695 -1.55 18.40 6.90
N LEU A 696 -1.26 17.18 6.44
CA LEU A 696 -1.76 16.72 5.13
C LEU A 696 -3.29 16.72 5.08
N LEU A 697 -3.96 16.48 6.22
CA LEU A 697 -5.41 16.54 6.31
C LEU A 697 -5.96 17.93 5.95
N ASN A 698 -5.27 19.01 6.33
CA ASN A 698 -5.61 20.37 5.93
C ASN A 698 -5.23 20.65 4.47
N LEU A 699 -4.01 20.28 4.05
CA LEU A 699 -3.52 20.55 2.68
C LEU A 699 -4.38 19.90 1.59
N LEU A 700 -4.91 18.71 1.87
CA LEU A 700 -5.82 17.97 0.98
C LEU A 700 -7.30 18.33 1.22
N GLY A 701 -7.62 18.99 2.33
CA GLY A 701 -8.96 19.41 2.71
C GLY A 701 -9.28 20.84 2.25
N SER A 702 -9.76 21.69 3.16
CA SER A 702 -10.14 23.07 2.83
C SER A 702 -8.93 24.00 2.64
N ASN A 703 -7.74 23.55 3.05
CA ASN A 703 -6.49 24.33 3.06
C ASN A 703 -6.68 25.71 3.72
N HIS A 704 -7.41 25.76 4.84
CA HIS A 704 -7.82 27.01 5.48
C HIS A 704 -6.64 27.78 6.10
N ASN A 705 -5.54 27.12 6.43
CA ASN A 705 -4.30 27.74 6.89
C ASN A 705 -3.52 28.48 5.78
N ASN A 706 -3.94 28.34 4.52
CA ASN A 706 -3.29 28.99 3.39
C ASN A 706 -3.70 30.47 3.31
N VAL A 707 -2.70 31.36 3.20
CA VAL A 707 -2.89 32.81 3.12
C VAL A 707 -3.37 33.27 1.74
N GLY A 708 -3.24 32.41 0.73
CA GLY A 708 -3.69 32.66 -0.64
C GLY A 708 -5.21 32.73 -0.73
N GLY A 709 -5.70 33.78 -1.40
CA GLY A 709 -7.10 33.88 -1.80
C GLY A 709 -7.41 32.94 -2.97
N SER A 710 -8.63 32.41 -3.00
CA SER A 710 -9.21 31.74 -4.17
C SER A 710 -10.65 32.24 -4.31
N PRO A 711 -11.22 32.34 -5.54
CA PRO A 711 -12.62 32.66 -5.70
C PRO A 711 -13.51 31.73 -4.86
N LYS A 712 -14.56 32.29 -4.26
CA LYS A 712 -15.46 31.55 -3.36
C LYS A 712 -16.02 30.30 -4.06
N GLY A 713 -15.88 29.14 -3.42
CA GLY A 713 -16.41 27.86 -3.91
C GLY A 713 -15.45 27.03 -4.80
N MET A 714 -14.22 27.48 -5.03
CA MET A 714 -13.19 26.72 -5.76
C MET A 714 -12.28 25.90 -4.82
N LEU A 715 -11.59 24.92 -5.38
CA LEU A 715 -10.56 24.12 -4.70
C LEU A 715 -9.35 24.99 -4.33
N ARG A 716 -8.82 24.79 -3.12
CA ARG A 716 -7.69 25.51 -2.52
C ARG A 716 -6.51 24.60 -2.15
N GLN A 717 -6.66 23.30 -2.38
CA GLN A 717 -5.73 22.27 -1.94
C GLN A 717 -4.32 22.44 -2.51
N SER A 718 -3.35 21.99 -1.73
CA SER A 718 -1.96 21.86 -2.15
C SER A 718 -1.66 20.38 -2.42
N PHE A 719 -2.27 19.82 -3.47
CA PHE A 719 -2.18 18.40 -3.84
C PHE A 719 -0.75 17.91 -4.10
N ALA A 720 0.00 18.61 -4.94
CA ALA A 720 1.37 18.24 -5.29
C ALA A 720 2.30 18.36 -4.08
N THR A 721 2.13 19.40 -3.27
CA THR A 721 2.89 19.59 -2.03
C THR A 721 2.58 18.47 -1.03
N ALA A 722 1.29 18.19 -0.77
CA ALA A 722 0.88 17.10 0.12
C ALA A 722 1.41 15.75 -0.35
N ALA A 723 1.34 15.46 -1.65
CA ALA A 723 1.81 14.21 -2.22
C ALA A 723 3.33 14.03 -2.11
N LYS A 724 4.12 15.11 -2.19
CA LYS A 724 5.58 15.07 -1.95
C LYS A 724 5.95 14.85 -0.48
N GLN A 725 5.11 15.32 0.44
CA GLN A 725 5.29 15.13 1.89
C GLN A 725 4.75 13.78 2.38
N PHE A 726 3.90 13.14 1.58
CA PHE A 726 3.32 11.85 1.90
C PHE A 726 4.38 10.74 1.75
N ALA A 727 4.47 9.92 2.78
CA ALA A 727 5.17 8.66 2.78
C ALA A 727 4.40 7.72 3.70
N ALA A 728 4.09 6.50 3.26
CA ALA A 728 3.42 5.53 4.13
C ALA A 728 4.33 5.14 5.33
N ILE A 729 5.63 4.96 5.09
CA ILE A 729 6.64 4.60 6.11
C ILE A 729 7.47 5.84 6.47
N GLU A 730 7.78 6.05 7.75
CA GLU A 730 8.41 7.31 8.25
C GLU A 730 9.86 7.51 7.79
N ALA A 731 10.55 6.43 7.39
CA ALA A 731 11.95 6.51 7.01
C ALA A 731 12.22 5.90 5.64
N GLU A 732 12.94 6.64 4.81
CA GLU A 732 13.60 6.11 3.63
C GLU A 732 14.71 5.15 4.07
N THR A 733 14.41 3.86 4.07
CA THR A 733 15.44 2.84 4.19
C THR A 733 16.07 2.59 2.83
N GLN A 734 17.38 2.46 2.80
CA GLN A 734 18.12 2.12 1.59
C GLN A 734 18.43 0.63 1.59
N GLY A 735 18.06 -0.04 0.50
CA GLY A 735 18.42 -1.44 0.27
C GLY A 735 19.90 -1.58 -0.07
N ILE A 736 20.59 -2.48 0.61
CA ILE A 736 21.96 -2.90 0.30
C ILE A 736 21.99 -4.40 0.01
N LEU A 737 22.79 -4.82 -0.97
CA LEU A 737 23.07 -6.24 -1.21
C LEU A 737 24.05 -6.76 -0.17
N VAL A 738 23.81 -7.97 0.31
CA VAL A 738 24.64 -8.59 1.34
C VAL A 738 25.26 -9.91 0.85
N PRO A 739 26.51 -10.20 1.26
CA PRO A 739 27.28 -11.36 0.80
C PRO A 739 26.89 -12.65 1.55
N TYR A 740 25.61 -13.03 1.50
CA TYR A 740 25.11 -14.27 2.10
C TYR A 740 24.74 -15.30 1.03
N GLY A 741 25.25 -16.53 1.10
CA GLY A 741 24.99 -17.56 0.10
C GLY A 741 25.24 -17.07 -1.34
N GLU A 742 24.29 -17.29 -2.25
CA GLU A 742 24.36 -16.79 -3.65
C GLU A 742 24.48 -15.25 -3.75
N GLY A 743 24.20 -14.50 -2.68
CA GLY A 743 24.42 -13.06 -2.62
C GLY A 743 25.88 -12.67 -2.92
N LYS A 744 26.85 -13.51 -2.52
CA LYS A 744 28.27 -13.33 -2.84
C LYS A 744 28.50 -13.36 -4.36
N ASP A 745 27.98 -14.39 -5.01
CA ASP A 745 28.12 -14.58 -6.46
C ASP A 745 27.39 -13.49 -7.25
N ILE A 746 26.21 -13.07 -6.78
CA ILE A 746 25.43 -11.99 -7.40
C ILE A 746 26.19 -10.66 -7.34
N ILE A 747 26.79 -10.34 -6.19
CA ILE A 747 27.61 -9.13 -6.04
C ILE A 747 28.81 -9.19 -7.00
N ALA A 748 29.54 -10.31 -7.02
CA ALA A 748 30.69 -10.50 -7.91
C ALA A 748 30.30 -10.35 -9.38
N GLN A 749 29.23 -11.00 -9.81
CA GLN A 749 28.74 -10.93 -11.19
C GLN A 749 28.30 -9.51 -11.56
N LEU A 750 27.52 -8.83 -10.72
CA LEU A 750 27.08 -7.45 -10.97
C LEU A 750 28.24 -6.46 -11.05
N CYS A 751 29.31 -6.67 -10.28
CA CYS A 751 30.53 -5.87 -10.36
C CYS A 751 31.35 -6.13 -11.64
N SER A 752 31.17 -7.28 -12.29
CA SER A 752 31.92 -7.70 -13.48
C SER A 752 31.23 -7.42 -14.82
N LEU A 753 29.97 -6.96 -14.81
CA LEU A 753 29.22 -6.71 -16.04
C LEU A 753 29.78 -5.49 -16.80
N PRO A 754 29.88 -5.53 -18.14
CA PRO A 754 30.19 -4.37 -18.95
C PRO A 754 28.96 -3.48 -19.21
N SER A 755 29.15 -2.16 -19.19
CA SER A 755 28.09 -1.15 -19.29
C SER A 755 27.44 -0.99 -20.67
N SER A 756 28.02 -1.54 -21.75
CA SER A 756 27.63 -1.26 -23.14
C SER A 756 26.96 -2.41 -23.91
N ASP A 757 26.75 -3.59 -23.29
CA ASP A 757 26.21 -4.78 -23.98
C ASP A 757 24.72 -5.03 -23.67
N MET A 758 23.90 -5.21 -24.71
CA MET A 758 22.49 -5.58 -24.60
C MET A 758 22.27 -6.95 -23.94
N ALA A 759 23.19 -7.91 -24.13
CA ALA A 759 23.15 -9.19 -23.42
C ALA A 759 23.45 -9.02 -21.93
N ALA A 760 24.38 -8.13 -21.57
CA ALA A 760 24.69 -7.76 -20.19
C ALA A 760 23.49 -7.08 -19.50
N GLN A 761 22.66 -6.31 -20.22
CA GLN A 761 21.43 -5.73 -19.64
C GLN A 761 20.37 -6.77 -19.27
N SER A 762 20.21 -7.83 -20.07
CA SER A 762 19.27 -8.92 -19.75
C SER A 762 19.73 -9.69 -18.50
N LEU A 763 21.02 -10.05 -18.46
CA LEU A 763 21.63 -10.72 -17.31
C LEU A 763 21.59 -9.85 -16.05
N LYS A 764 21.86 -8.54 -16.17
CA LYS A 764 21.70 -7.56 -15.09
C LYS A 764 20.30 -7.61 -14.48
N ARG A 765 19.24 -7.58 -15.30
CA ARG A 765 17.86 -7.69 -14.80
C ARG A 765 17.60 -9.00 -14.06
N GLN A 766 18.11 -10.11 -14.58
CA GLN A 766 17.99 -11.42 -13.92
C GLN A 766 18.72 -11.46 -12.57
N LEU A 767 19.94 -10.91 -12.50
CA LEU A 767 20.72 -10.83 -11.27
C LEU A 767 20.06 -9.93 -10.24
N LEU A 768 19.56 -8.76 -10.63
CA LEU A 768 18.83 -7.86 -9.72
C LEU A 768 17.57 -8.51 -9.14
N LYS A 769 16.88 -9.34 -9.94
CA LYS A 769 15.74 -10.13 -9.46
C LYS A 769 16.16 -11.14 -8.39
N LYS A 770 17.26 -11.87 -8.60
CA LYS A 770 17.80 -12.78 -7.58
C LYS A 770 18.30 -12.01 -6.35
N ALA A 771 18.90 -10.84 -6.55
CA ALA A 771 19.53 -10.03 -5.50
C ALA A 771 18.54 -9.56 -4.42
N GLN A 772 17.25 -9.42 -4.73
CA GLN A 772 16.23 -8.96 -3.78
C GLN A 772 16.19 -9.79 -2.49
N ARG A 773 16.30 -11.13 -2.58
CA ARG A 773 16.29 -12.01 -1.39
C ARG A 773 17.58 -11.94 -0.57
N TYR A 774 18.64 -11.38 -1.15
CA TYR A 774 19.96 -11.15 -0.57
C TYR A 774 20.18 -9.66 -0.29
N SER A 775 19.10 -8.92 -0.02
CA SER A 775 19.16 -7.51 0.35
C SER A 775 18.69 -7.27 1.78
N VAL A 776 19.22 -6.20 2.39
CA VAL A 776 18.80 -5.70 3.70
C VAL A 776 18.53 -4.21 3.57
N ASN A 777 17.38 -3.77 4.08
CA ASN A 777 17.01 -2.36 4.13
C ASN A 777 17.56 -1.73 5.42
N LEU A 778 18.38 -0.69 5.27
CA LEU A 778 19.02 0.01 6.39
C LEU A 778 18.59 1.47 6.44
N TYR A 779 18.45 1.98 7.66
CA TYR A 779 18.24 3.41 7.90
C TYR A 779 19.52 4.21 7.62
N PRO A 780 19.42 5.51 7.28
CA PRO A 780 20.58 6.37 7.02
C PRO A 780 21.66 6.31 8.12
N ASP A 781 21.27 6.33 9.39
CA ASP A 781 22.19 6.22 10.52
C ASP A 781 22.95 4.89 10.56
N ALA A 782 22.29 3.79 10.17
CA ALA A 782 22.92 2.47 10.12
C ALA A 782 23.92 2.40 8.95
N LEU A 783 23.57 2.98 7.79
CA LEU A 783 24.51 3.14 6.67
C LEU A 783 25.72 4.00 7.06
N GLN A 784 25.49 5.10 7.77
CA GLN A 784 26.56 5.98 8.23
C GLN A 784 27.52 5.26 9.18
N LYS A 785 27.01 4.41 10.07
CA LYS A 785 27.83 3.59 10.97
C LYS A 785 28.65 2.53 10.23
N LEU A 786 28.13 1.97 9.14
CA LEU A 786 28.87 1.03 8.30
C LEU A 786 29.98 1.71 7.50
N GLY A 787 29.82 2.98 7.15
CA GLY A 787 30.83 3.79 6.47
C GLY A 787 31.39 3.07 5.22
N ASN A 788 32.71 2.86 5.21
CA ASN A 788 33.42 2.24 4.08
C ASN A 788 33.13 0.74 3.88
N ALA A 789 32.39 0.10 4.79
CA ALA A 789 31.93 -1.27 4.62
C ALA A 789 30.81 -1.40 3.57
N VAL A 790 30.10 -0.30 3.26
CA VAL A 790 29.14 -0.25 2.17
C VAL A 790 29.80 0.38 0.96
N ARG A 791 29.83 -0.35 -0.15
CA ARG A 791 30.40 0.10 -1.42
C ARG A 791 29.30 0.33 -2.43
N ARG A 792 29.56 1.21 -3.39
CA ARG A 792 28.68 1.49 -4.52
C ARG A 792 29.26 0.86 -5.78
N MET A 793 28.46 0.09 -6.50
CA MET A 793 28.81 -0.40 -7.83
C MET A 793 28.81 0.78 -8.82
N GLU A 794 29.93 1.02 -9.50
CA GLU A 794 30.09 2.19 -10.37
C GLU A 794 29.06 2.22 -11.51
N GLU A 795 28.77 1.08 -12.13
CA GLU A 795 27.88 1.02 -13.29
C GLU A 795 26.38 1.02 -12.96
N THR A 796 26.00 0.50 -11.79
CA THR A 796 24.59 0.30 -11.43
C THR A 796 24.12 1.26 -10.37
N GLY A 797 25.05 1.89 -9.65
CA GLY A 797 24.77 2.73 -8.49
C GLY A 797 24.27 1.96 -7.27
N ILE A 798 24.23 0.63 -7.32
CA ILE A 798 23.71 -0.24 -6.26
C ILE A 798 24.71 -0.35 -5.13
N LEU A 799 24.19 -0.32 -3.90
CA LEU A 799 24.99 -0.49 -2.71
C LEU A 799 25.13 -1.97 -2.34
N TYR A 800 26.33 -2.39 -1.95
CA TYR A 800 26.61 -3.73 -1.44
C TYR A 800 27.53 -3.67 -0.22
N LEU A 801 27.43 -4.69 0.62
CA LEU A 801 28.19 -4.81 1.87
C LEU A 801 29.45 -5.66 1.65
N LEU A 802 30.55 -5.27 2.29
CA LEU A 802 31.75 -6.11 2.39
C LEU A 802 31.47 -7.37 3.22
N GLU A 803 32.09 -8.48 2.82
CA GLU A 803 31.94 -9.78 3.46
C GLU A 803 32.28 -9.76 4.94
N SER A 804 33.31 -9.01 5.33
CA SER A 804 33.70 -8.82 6.71
C SER A 804 32.65 -8.13 7.59
N HIS A 805 31.52 -7.67 7.07
CA HIS A 805 30.47 -6.99 7.83
C HIS A 805 29.13 -7.72 7.77
N TYR A 806 29.14 -8.98 7.30
CA TYR A 806 27.99 -9.87 7.36
C TYR A 806 28.31 -11.09 8.20
N ASP A 807 27.69 -11.17 9.36
CA ASP A 807 27.81 -12.30 10.28
C ASP A 807 26.76 -13.37 9.95
N ASP A 808 27.21 -14.61 9.80
CA ASP A 808 26.33 -15.75 9.46
C ASP A 808 25.35 -16.11 10.59
N GLU A 809 25.50 -15.56 11.80
CA GLU A 809 24.57 -15.79 12.91
C GLU A 809 23.66 -14.59 13.19
N THR A 810 24.12 -13.36 12.91
CA THR A 810 23.44 -12.11 13.33
C THR A 810 23.09 -11.15 12.18
N GLY A 811 23.62 -11.39 10.98
CA GLY A 811 23.40 -10.58 9.78
C GLY A 811 24.35 -9.38 9.69
N VAL A 812 23.86 -8.24 9.21
CA VAL A 812 24.68 -7.02 9.06
C VAL A 812 25.22 -6.53 10.41
N THR A 813 26.54 -6.38 10.51
CA THR A 813 27.27 -5.88 11.70
C THR A 813 28.07 -4.62 11.37
N ALA A 814 28.19 -3.71 12.34
CA ALA A 814 29.05 -2.53 12.21
C ALA A 814 30.53 -2.83 12.49
N GLU A 815 30.81 -3.90 13.24
CA GLU A 815 32.15 -4.38 13.53
C GLU A 815 32.52 -5.49 12.54
N ALA A 816 33.80 -5.51 12.14
CA ALA A 816 34.29 -6.51 11.22
C ALA A 816 34.27 -7.91 11.88
N THR A 817 33.62 -8.87 11.24
CA THR A 817 33.64 -10.28 11.62
C THR A 817 35.04 -10.84 11.34
N GLY A 818 35.72 -11.40 12.35
CA GLY A 818 37.11 -11.88 12.24
C GLY A 818 37.34 -13.07 11.28
N LYS A 819 36.35 -13.48 10.49
CA LYS A 819 36.47 -14.50 9.44
C LYS A 819 36.86 -13.81 8.13
N MET A 820 38.16 -13.58 7.90
CA MET A 820 38.67 -13.43 6.54
C MET A 820 38.96 -14.83 6.00
N ASP A 821 38.20 -15.28 4.99
CA ASP A 821 38.70 -16.33 4.12
C ASP A 821 39.86 -15.74 3.31
N PHE A 822 41.09 -16.08 3.72
CA PHE A 822 42.28 -15.79 2.94
C PHE A 822 42.20 -16.57 1.62
N LEU A 823 41.73 -15.92 0.56
CA LEU A 823 41.98 -16.38 -0.81
C LEU A 823 43.47 -16.22 -1.08
N HIS A 824 44.20 -17.34 -1.08
CA HIS A 824 45.50 -17.42 -1.72
C HIS A 824 45.32 -17.08 -3.20
N TYR A 825 46.10 -16.08 -3.65
CA TYR A 825 46.18 -15.51 -4.99
C TYR A 825 46.17 -16.51 -6.14
#